data_AF-A0A8C8LND1-F1
#
_entry.id   AF-A0A8C8LND1-F1
#
_cell.length_a   1.000
_cell.length_b   1.000
_cell.length_c   1.000
_cell.angle_alpha   90.00
_cell.angle_beta   90.00
_cell.angle_gamma   90.00
#
_symmetry.space_group_name_H-M   'P 1'
#
loop_
_entity.id
_entity.type
_entity.pdbx_description
1 polymer ?
#
loop_
_entity_poly.entity_id
_entity_poly.type
_entity_poly.pdbx_seq_one_letter_code
_entity_poly.pdbx_strand_id
1 'polypeptide(L)'
;MPHTTVPDSGCVDARVYSAPDHPAVSYLSTCCHGGAKMAVLAYSLGKREINQYFCIKNAKLLSLVAVILLTVFHTVSRYYGGGDTCEWLLSSGRFLGENVWQPYGCMMHKYKSIPKLHNYQIVCHEAKTCLAEKRVAFIGDSRIRQLFYSYIQIIDPTQKENGRKDPSVKPDVVIIGAATWSIKLRSGSSEALQQYRANLTAISLPLEQLAEDGEVYWVLQDPVHEEVLSDNRKMITNEQLDLYNEAALGTLNSNKKNAKARVRFLGASRQAAMETIAQSADGLHLPENTRNVGAMILMNAVCNKVLRPIHGSCCQALPAPSLLQKLTACVFLGSTLVFLFQHINRHWKSRPTPPDVESGEEKPATAALPLSHKAPFQAMCKMGLIMAYFYLCDRADVFMKEQKFYTHTTFFIPLVYMFVLGIFYSENSKETKLLNREQTDEWKGWMQLVILIYHISGASAFIPVYMHVRVLVAAYLFQTGYGHFSFFWLKGDFGLYRVCQVLFRLNFLVIVLCLVMDRPYQFYYFVPLVTFWFVIIYATMAMWPQILQKKANGSGMWHIGILVKLLGLLLFICFFAYSQGLFENIFSVWPVSKLFELNGSIHEWWFRWKLDRFAIIHGMLFAFVYLLLQKCQVLSEGRGESLFSTRISNILLLISVVSFMGYSIWASSCKNKTECNEMHPYISGLQILAFILIRNIPGYARSLYSSFFAWFGKISLELFICQYHIWLAADTKGILVLIPGNPSLNIILSTFIFVCVAHEISLITNDLAQVAIPKDGAALLKRLLAAGVFTLGLLLMSKSAEGNQGEGH
;
A
#
# COMPACT_ATOMS: atom_id res chain seq x y z
N MET A 1 -104.50 9.89 -5.68
CA MET A 1 -104.25 8.43 -5.75
C MET A 1 -104.27 8.02 -7.22
N PRO A 2 -103.45 7.05 -7.69
CA PRO A 2 -102.36 6.38 -6.98
C PRO A 2 -100.94 6.90 -7.35
N HIS A 3 -100.02 6.03 -7.80
CA HIS A 3 -98.67 5.89 -7.21
C HIS A 3 -97.64 5.18 -8.15
N THR A 4 -96.31 5.23 -7.97
CA THR A 4 -95.46 5.79 -6.87
C THR A 4 -94.07 6.27 -7.35
N THR A 5 -93.42 7.09 -6.51
CA THR A 5 -91.96 7.33 -6.26
C THR A 5 -90.89 6.52 -7.06
N VAL A 6 -89.89 7.12 -7.78
CA VAL A 6 -88.70 7.91 -7.33
C VAL A 6 -87.62 7.04 -6.62
N PRO A 7 -86.27 7.18 -6.81
CA PRO A 7 -85.44 8.24 -7.47
C PRO A 7 -84.32 7.82 -8.50
N ASP A 8 -83.71 8.85 -9.12
CA ASP A 8 -82.32 9.09 -9.63
C ASP A 8 -81.34 7.96 -10.08
N SER A 9 -80.56 8.05 -11.18
CA SER A 9 -79.78 9.11 -11.91
C SER A 9 -78.32 9.30 -11.43
N GLY A 10 -77.28 9.57 -12.25
CA GLY A 10 -77.13 9.72 -13.72
C GLY A 10 -75.70 9.27 -14.17
N CYS A 11 -75.44 8.91 -15.44
CA CYS A 11 -75.19 9.76 -16.63
C CYS A 11 -73.93 10.66 -16.61
N VAL A 12 -73.00 10.43 -17.56
CA VAL A 12 -72.49 11.41 -18.57
C VAL A 12 -71.57 10.68 -19.57
N ASP A 13 -71.71 10.95 -20.87
CA ASP A 13 -70.85 10.45 -21.96
C ASP A 13 -70.87 11.42 -23.17
N ALA A 14 -69.71 11.75 -23.76
CA ALA A 14 -69.58 12.47 -25.04
C ALA A 14 -68.13 12.55 -25.62
N ARG A 15 -67.71 11.50 -26.34
CA ARG A 15 -67.01 11.50 -27.67
C ARG A 15 -65.99 12.61 -28.06
N VAL A 16 -64.83 12.17 -28.56
CA VAL A 16 -64.19 12.66 -29.81
C VAL A 16 -63.60 11.46 -30.61
N TYR A 17 -63.47 11.61 -31.94
CA TYR A 17 -62.90 10.70 -32.94
C TYR A 17 -61.37 10.39 -32.74
N SER A 18 -60.68 9.41 -33.37
CA SER A 18 -60.95 8.51 -34.52
C SER A 18 -59.95 7.32 -34.64
N ALA A 19 -60.38 6.24 -35.30
CA ALA A 19 -59.56 5.24 -36.06
C ALA A 19 -58.72 4.18 -35.26
N PRO A 20 -58.35 3.03 -35.87
CA PRO A 20 -58.22 1.74 -35.14
C PRO A 20 -56.84 1.07 -35.16
N ASP A 21 -56.65 0.02 -34.36
CA ASP A 21 -55.52 -0.93 -34.50
C ASP A 21 -55.83 -2.36 -33.95
N HIS A 22 -55.00 -3.35 -34.28
CA HIS A 22 -55.26 -4.80 -34.11
C HIS A 22 -54.80 -5.44 -32.76
N PRO A 23 -55.34 -6.61 -32.35
CA PRO A 23 -55.04 -7.26 -31.07
C PRO A 23 -53.88 -8.27 -31.13
N ALA A 24 -52.82 -8.07 -30.32
CA ALA A 24 -51.65 -8.98 -30.29
C ALA A 24 -50.94 -9.16 -28.92
N VAL A 25 -51.57 -8.78 -27.79
CA VAL A 25 -50.84 -8.57 -26.52
C VAL A 25 -51.01 -9.68 -25.45
N SER A 26 -52.07 -10.49 -25.51
CA SER A 26 -52.44 -11.39 -24.38
C SER A 26 -51.51 -12.59 -24.14
N TYR A 27 -50.75 -13.05 -25.14
CA TYR A 27 -49.95 -14.29 -25.04
C TYR A 27 -48.50 -14.12 -24.56
N LEU A 28 -47.96 -12.89 -24.48
CA LEU A 28 -46.53 -12.69 -24.15
C LEU A 28 -46.22 -12.69 -22.65
N SER A 29 -47.21 -12.43 -21.79
CA SER A 29 -47.01 -12.23 -20.34
C SER A 29 -46.52 -13.48 -19.62
N THR A 30 -47.05 -14.65 -19.98
CA THR A 30 -46.84 -15.92 -19.25
C THR A 30 -45.41 -16.46 -19.37
N CYS A 31 -44.74 -16.26 -20.50
CA CYS A 31 -43.40 -16.79 -20.76
C CYS A 31 -42.32 -16.09 -19.92
N CYS A 32 -42.40 -14.77 -19.75
CA CYS A 32 -41.40 -13.97 -19.04
C CYS A 32 -41.26 -14.37 -17.56
N HIS A 33 -42.34 -14.81 -16.91
CA HIS A 33 -42.31 -15.26 -15.51
C HIS A 33 -41.63 -16.63 -15.33
N GLY A 34 -41.66 -17.50 -16.33
CA GLY A 34 -40.94 -18.78 -16.31
C GLY A 34 -39.42 -18.59 -16.32
N GLY A 35 -38.93 -17.79 -17.28
CA GLY A 35 -37.50 -17.48 -17.43
C GLY A 35 -36.89 -16.85 -16.17
N ALA A 36 -37.59 -15.88 -15.56
CA ALA A 36 -37.12 -15.24 -14.33
C ALA A 36 -36.99 -16.24 -13.15
N LYS A 37 -37.97 -17.15 -12.98
CA LYS A 37 -37.90 -18.18 -11.94
C LYS A 37 -36.78 -19.19 -12.19
N MET A 38 -36.59 -19.62 -13.44
CA MET A 38 -35.51 -20.55 -13.81
C MET A 38 -34.12 -19.91 -13.66
N ALA A 39 -33.96 -18.62 -13.99
CA ALA A 39 -32.71 -17.89 -13.76
C ALA A 39 -32.39 -17.73 -12.26
N VAL A 40 -33.38 -17.41 -11.43
CA VAL A 40 -33.22 -17.38 -9.96
C VAL A 40 -32.90 -18.76 -9.40
N LEU A 41 -33.54 -19.82 -9.91
CA LEU A 41 -33.27 -21.19 -9.49
C LEU A 41 -31.84 -21.62 -9.86
N ALA A 42 -31.42 -21.42 -11.11
CA ALA A 42 -30.06 -21.70 -11.58
C ALA A 42 -29.00 -20.90 -10.81
N TYR A 43 -29.25 -19.60 -10.57
CA TYR A 43 -28.41 -18.79 -9.69
C TYR A 43 -28.34 -19.36 -8.27
N SER A 44 -29.46 -19.82 -7.70
CA SER A 44 -29.49 -20.40 -6.35
C SER A 44 -28.77 -21.76 -6.24
N LEU A 45 -28.83 -22.58 -7.31
CA LEU A 45 -28.15 -23.87 -7.41
C LEU A 45 -26.65 -23.68 -7.61
N GLY A 46 -26.22 -22.88 -8.59
CA GLY A 46 -24.81 -22.52 -8.77
C GLY A 46 -24.22 -21.83 -7.55
N LYS A 47 -25.00 -20.98 -6.86
CA LYS A 47 -24.59 -20.38 -5.56
C LYS A 47 -24.48 -21.41 -4.44
N ARG A 48 -25.20 -22.53 -4.47
CA ARG A 48 -24.98 -23.65 -3.52
C ARG A 48 -23.71 -24.42 -3.87
N GLU A 49 -23.55 -24.85 -5.12
CA GLU A 49 -22.37 -25.61 -5.58
C GLU A 49 -21.06 -24.83 -5.38
N ILE A 50 -21.04 -23.55 -5.76
CA ILE A 50 -19.88 -22.67 -5.54
C ILE A 50 -19.59 -22.52 -4.04
N ASN A 51 -20.59 -22.36 -3.18
CA ASN A 51 -20.34 -22.29 -1.72
C ASN A 51 -19.91 -23.64 -1.12
N GLN A 52 -20.25 -24.77 -1.76
CA GLN A 52 -19.88 -26.11 -1.32
C GLN A 52 -18.39 -26.40 -1.58
N TYR A 53 -17.84 -25.96 -2.72
CA TYR A 53 -16.41 -26.13 -3.04
C TYR A 53 -15.53 -24.94 -2.65
N PHE A 54 -16.00 -23.71 -2.89
CA PHE A 54 -15.28 -22.45 -2.61
C PHE A 54 -15.56 -21.89 -1.20
N CYS A 55 -15.51 -22.76 -0.17
CA CYS A 55 -15.54 -22.30 1.21
C CYS A 55 -14.33 -21.40 1.52
N ILE A 56 -14.52 -20.34 2.33
CA ILE A 56 -13.43 -19.44 2.80
C ILE A 56 -12.28 -20.22 3.46
N LYS A 57 -12.56 -21.38 4.08
CA LYS A 57 -11.55 -22.29 4.62
C LYS A 57 -10.63 -22.86 3.52
N ASN A 58 -11.21 -23.27 2.40
CA ASN A 58 -10.50 -23.86 1.26
C ASN A 58 -9.65 -22.80 0.55
N ALA A 59 -10.19 -21.58 0.39
CA ALA A 59 -9.44 -20.44 -0.14
C ALA A 59 -8.19 -20.10 0.71
N LYS A 60 -8.33 -20.09 2.04
CA LYS A 60 -7.21 -19.88 2.96
C LYS A 60 -6.18 -21.02 2.92
N LEU A 61 -6.62 -22.27 2.80
CA LEU A 61 -5.73 -23.42 2.62
C LEU A 61 -4.94 -23.32 1.31
N LEU A 62 -5.60 -22.98 0.20
CA LEU A 62 -4.96 -22.76 -1.10
C LEU A 62 -3.96 -21.60 -1.04
N SER A 63 -4.30 -20.50 -0.36
CA SER A 63 -3.38 -19.38 -0.12
C SER A 63 -2.14 -19.80 0.69
N LEU A 64 -2.31 -20.61 1.74
CA LEU A 64 -1.19 -21.14 2.54
C LEU A 64 -0.28 -22.06 1.70
N VAL A 65 -0.86 -22.97 0.91
CA VAL A 65 -0.12 -23.85 0.01
C VAL A 65 0.63 -23.04 -1.06
N ALA A 66 0.00 -22.03 -1.65
CA ALA A 66 0.64 -21.13 -2.62
C ALA A 66 1.84 -20.38 -2.00
N VAL A 67 1.69 -19.82 -0.79
CA VAL A 67 2.81 -19.16 -0.07
C VAL A 67 3.98 -20.12 0.19
N ILE A 68 3.70 -21.35 0.62
CA ILE A 68 4.74 -22.37 0.87
C ILE A 68 5.46 -22.73 -0.43
N LEU A 69 4.72 -23.03 -1.51
CA LEU A 69 5.30 -23.39 -2.81
C LEU A 69 6.13 -22.25 -3.40
N LEU A 70 5.65 -21.00 -3.32
CA LEU A 70 6.39 -19.82 -3.76
C LEU A 70 7.67 -19.61 -2.94
N THR A 71 7.61 -19.73 -1.61
CA THR A 71 8.77 -19.57 -0.73
C THR A 71 9.84 -20.63 -1.02
N VAL A 72 9.44 -21.90 -1.21
CA VAL A 72 10.34 -23.00 -1.58
C VAL A 72 10.93 -22.76 -2.97
N PHE A 73 10.11 -22.45 -3.97
CA PHE A 73 10.56 -22.20 -5.34
C PHE A 73 11.59 -21.06 -5.41
N HIS A 74 11.31 -19.91 -4.79
CA HIS A 74 12.25 -18.77 -4.80
C HIS A 74 13.52 -19.06 -3.99
N THR A 75 13.43 -19.77 -2.87
CA THR A 75 14.63 -20.16 -2.09
C THR A 75 15.53 -21.10 -2.88
N VAL A 76 14.95 -22.11 -3.55
CA VAL A 76 15.68 -23.04 -4.43
C VAL A 76 16.24 -22.32 -5.65
N SER A 77 15.45 -21.45 -6.28
CA SER A 77 15.87 -20.65 -7.43
C SER A 77 17.06 -19.75 -7.08
N ARG A 78 17.04 -19.06 -5.93
CA ARG A 78 18.16 -18.23 -5.45
C ARG A 78 19.40 -19.05 -5.06
N TYR A 79 19.22 -20.28 -4.60
CA TYR A 79 20.34 -21.18 -4.27
C TYR A 79 21.11 -21.63 -5.52
N TYR A 80 20.40 -21.96 -6.61
CA TYR A 80 21.04 -22.40 -7.87
C TYR A 80 21.37 -21.25 -8.84
N GLY A 81 20.61 -20.16 -8.84
CA GLY A 81 20.67 -19.06 -9.82
C GLY A 81 21.55 -17.86 -9.42
N GLY A 82 22.35 -17.98 -8.36
CA GLY A 82 23.20 -16.90 -7.84
C GLY A 82 22.46 -15.99 -6.86
N GLY A 83 23.10 -15.72 -5.73
CA GLY A 83 22.50 -15.02 -4.58
C GLY A 83 22.93 -13.56 -4.40
N ASP A 84 23.77 -12.98 -5.26
CA ASP A 84 24.18 -11.57 -5.17
C ASP A 84 23.21 -10.66 -5.94
N THR A 85 22.48 -9.79 -5.23
CA THR A 85 21.60 -8.79 -5.88
C THR A 85 22.41 -7.76 -6.70
N CYS A 86 23.73 -7.72 -6.51
CA CYS A 86 24.64 -6.93 -7.30
C CYS A 86 25.02 -7.59 -8.64
N GLU A 87 24.97 -8.93 -8.75
CA GLU A 87 25.12 -9.61 -10.04
C GLU A 87 23.89 -9.35 -10.92
N TRP A 88 22.69 -9.47 -10.35
CA TRP A 88 21.43 -9.18 -11.05
C TRP A 88 21.32 -7.72 -11.53
N LEU A 89 21.82 -6.76 -10.74
CA LEU A 89 21.90 -5.34 -11.13
C LEU A 89 22.74 -5.14 -12.41
N LEU A 90 23.85 -5.88 -12.50
CA LEU A 90 24.85 -5.72 -13.55
C LEU A 90 24.52 -6.57 -14.80
N SER A 91 23.77 -7.66 -14.66
CA SER A 91 23.47 -8.58 -15.75
C SER A 91 22.39 -8.07 -16.71
N SER A 92 21.20 -7.72 -16.20
CA SER A 92 20.00 -7.65 -17.04
C SER A 92 18.81 -6.91 -16.40
N GLY A 93 17.90 -6.43 -17.24
CA GLY A 93 16.71 -5.69 -16.83
C GLY A 93 15.72 -5.48 -17.98
N ARG A 94 14.93 -4.41 -17.89
CA ARG A 94 14.01 -3.92 -18.92
C ARG A 94 13.67 -2.45 -18.68
N PHE A 95 13.20 -1.74 -19.70
CA PHE A 95 12.46 -0.50 -19.48
C PHE A 95 11.02 -0.80 -18.99
N LEU A 96 10.58 -0.08 -17.95
CA LEU A 96 9.15 -0.04 -17.54
C LEU A 96 8.36 1.03 -18.32
N GLY A 97 9.09 1.90 -19.03
CA GLY A 97 8.64 3.02 -19.84
C GLY A 97 9.88 3.82 -20.28
N GLU A 98 9.71 4.75 -21.21
CA GLU A 98 10.77 5.40 -22.03
C GLU A 98 12.08 5.75 -21.30
N ASN A 99 12.01 6.16 -20.03
CA ASN A 99 13.15 6.67 -19.25
C ASN A 99 13.35 5.97 -17.89
N VAL A 100 12.81 4.76 -17.70
CA VAL A 100 12.90 4.01 -16.43
C VAL A 100 13.38 2.58 -16.64
N TRP A 101 14.69 2.37 -16.51
CA TRP A 101 15.28 1.03 -16.40
C TRP A 101 14.99 0.39 -15.05
N GLN A 102 14.68 -0.91 -15.08
CA GLN A 102 14.46 -1.77 -13.93
C GLN A 102 15.26 -3.07 -14.13
N PRO A 103 16.31 -3.32 -13.31
CA PRO A 103 16.99 -4.61 -13.29
C PRO A 103 16.03 -5.73 -12.88
N TYR A 104 16.32 -6.97 -13.25
CA TYR A 104 15.56 -8.08 -12.69
C TYR A 104 15.96 -8.36 -11.23
N GLY A 105 15.01 -8.84 -10.43
CA GLY A 105 15.22 -9.22 -9.03
C GLY A 105 15.31 -8.09 -8.00
N CYS A 106 15.96 -6.95 -8.31
CA CYS A 106 16.28 -5.91 -7.32
C CYS A 106 15.93 -4.47 -7.75
N MET A 107 15.83 -3.57 -6.77
CA MET A 107 15.52 -2.15 -6.97
C MET A 107 16.77 -1.27 -6.98
N MET A 108 16.94 -0.45 -8.01
CA MET A 108 17.91 0.65 -7.98
C MET A 108 17.39 1.82 -7.12
N HIS A 109 18.26 2.37 -6.27
CA HIS A 109 18.09 3.71 -5.71
C HIS A 109 18.36 4.76 -6.80
N LYS A 110 17.68 5.91 -6.74
CA LYS A 110 17.82 7.00 -7.72
C LYS A 110 18.57 8.17 -7.12
N TYR A 111 19.89 8.11 -7.23
CA TYR A 111 20.79 9.23 -6.95
C TYR A 111 20.38 10.47 -7.76
N LYS A 112 20.45 11.66 -7.15
CA LYS A 112 20.02 12.92 -7.76
C LYS A 112 21.02 14.04 -7.51
N SER A 113 21.43 14.69 -8.60
CA SER A 113 22.36 15.81 -8.68
C SER A 113 21.84 17.13 -8.09
N ILE A 114 20.52 17.27 -7.88
CA ILE A 114 19.89 18.47 -7.33
C ILE A 114 19.61 18.25 -5.84
N PRO A 115 20.10 19.11 -4.92
CA PRO A 115 19.81 18.99 -3.50
C PRO A 115 18.31 19.18 -3.25
N LYS A 116 17.70 18.20 -2.58
CA LYS A 116 16.36 18.37 -2.01
C LYS A 116 16.48 19.06 -0.66
N LEU A 117 15.73 20.15 -0.49
CA LEU A 117 15.46 20.70 0.83
C LEU A 117 14.64 19.67 1.62
N HIS A 118 15.23 19.04 2.64
CA HIS A 118 14.54 18.16 3.57
C HIS A 118 14.68 18.76 4.97
N ASN A 119 13.56 19.09 5.61
CA ASN A 119 13.51 19.65 6.98
C ASN A 119 14.42 20.89 7.18
N TYR A 120 14.48 21.78 6.18
CA TYR A 120 15.35 22.98 6.19
C TYR A 120 16.87 22.69 6.24
N GLN A 121 17.28 21.42 6.22
CA GLN A 121 18.67 20.98 6.13
C GLN A 121 19.10 20.86 4.66
N ILE A 122 20.31 21.34 4.33
CA ILE A 122 20.98 20.97 3.08
C ILE A 122 21.59 19.59 3.30
N VAL A 123 20.91 18.54 2.81
CA VAL A 123 21.49 17.20 2.77
C VAL A 123 22.64 17.22 1.76
N CYS A 124 23.87 17.00 2.25
CA CYS A 124 25.04 16.90 1.40
C CYS A 124 24.86 15.78 0.35
N HIS A 125 25.32 16.06 -0.86
CA HIS A 125 25.05 15.25 -2.04
C HIS A 125 25.42 13.77 -1.85
N GLU A 126 24.44 12.86 -1.82
CA GLU A 126 24.62 11.46 -1.37
C GLU A 126 25.78 10.74 -2.06
N ALA A 127 25.88 10.84 -3.40
CA ALA A 127 26.97 10.22 -4.15
C ALA A 127 28.33 10.88 -3.87
N LYS A 128 28.37 12.16 -3.49
CA LYS A 128 29.61 12.86 -3.09
C LYS A 128 30.08 12.37 -1.72
N THR A 129 29.15 12.11 -0.79
CA THR A 129 29.47 11.48 0.50
C THR A 129 29.99 10.05 0.33
N CYS A 130 29.37 9.25 -0.56
CA CYS A 130 29.87 7.91 -0.90
C CYS A 130 31.29 7.91 -1.50
N LEU A 131 31.61 8.90 -2.34
CA LEU A 131 32.82 8.93 -3.16
C LEU A 131 33.92 9.85 -2.61
N ALA A 132 33.72 10.50 -1.46
CA ALA A 132 34.66 11.49 -0.92
C ALA A 132 36.09 10.95 -0.77
N GLU A 133 36.21 9.74 -0.22
CA GLU A 133 37.48 9.06 0.03
C GLU A 133 37.87 8.10 -1.12
N LYS A 134 36.99 7.88 -2.09
CA LYS A 134 37.21 6.94 -3.20
C LYS A 134 37.82 7.60 -4.44
N ARG A 135 38.44 6.78 -5.29
CA ARG A 135 39.03 7.14 -6.57
C ARG A 135 38.52 6.19 -7.65
N VAL A 136 37.77 6.75 -8.60
CA VAL A 136 37.10 6.00 -9.68
C VAL A 136 37.82 6.29 -11.00
N ALA A 137 38.46 5.28 -11.58
CA ALA A 137 39.15 5.38 -12.86
C ALA A 137 38.27 4.85 -14.00
N PHE A 138 38.14 5.62 -15.09
CA PHE A 138 37.46 5.22 -16.33
C PHE A 138 38.51 5.04 -17.44
N ILE A 139 38.58 3.85 -18.04
CA ILE A 139 39.64 3.45 -18.99
C ILE A 139 39.00 2.86 -20.26
N GLY A 140 39.18 3.49 -21.41
CA GLY A 140 38.64 2.96 -22.66
C GLY A 140 38.53 3.99 -23.78
N ASP A 141 37.60 3.73 -24.71
CA ASP A 141 37.34 4.58 -25.86
C ASP A 141 36.30 5.70 -25.59
N SER A 142 35.78 6.32 -26.65
CA SER A 142 34.80 7.41 -26.55
C SER A 142 33.47 7.01 -25.89
N ARG A 143 33.11 5.71 -25.87
CA ARG A 143 31.93 5.19 -25.16
C ARG A 143 32.13 5.25 -23.66
N ILE A 144 33.29 4.81 -23.17
CA ILE A 144 33.65 4.88 -21.75
C ILE A 144 33.79 6.35 -21.30
N ARG A 145 34.33 7.23 -22.15
CA ARG A 145 34.36 8.68 -21.88
C ARG A 145 32.96 9.29 -21.78
N GLN A 146 32.01 8.85 -22.61
CA GLN A 146 30.61 9.29 -22.49
C GLN A 146 29.91 8.77 -21.22
N LEU A 147 30.20 7.53 -20.81
CA LEU A 147 29.72 6.97 -19.55
C LEU A 147 30.28 7.72 -18.34
N PHE A 148 31.55 8.13 -18.38
CA PHE A 148 32.17 9.02 -17.40
C PHE A 148 31.42 10.36 -17.27
N TYR A 149 31.06 11.02 -18.37
CA TYR A 149 30.31 12.28 -18.31
C TYR A 149 28.93 12.12 -17.64
N SER A 150 28.16 11.08 -17.99
CA SER A 150 26.90 10.77 -17.30
C SER A 150 27.11 10.41 -15.82
N TYR A 151 28.23 9.81 -15.45
CA TYR A 151 28.57 9.52 -14.05
C TYR A 151 28.93 10.78 -13.26
N ILE A 152 29.70 11.71 -13.83
CA ILE A 152 29.99 13.03 -13.24
C ILE A 152 28.72 13.86 -13.10
N GLN A 153 27.82 13.87 -14.10
CA GLN A 153 26.53 14.58 -14.02
C GLN A 153 25.63 14.11 -12.86
N ILE A 154 25.78 12.86 -12.39
CA ILE A 154 25.10 12.39 -11.18
C ILE A 154 25.73 12.98 -9.91
N ILE A 155 27.04 13.26 -9.89
CA ILE A 155 27.82 13.72 -8.73
C ILE A 155 27.82 15.25 -8.59
N ASP A 156 28.03 15.97 -9.69
CA ASP A 156 28.03 17.42 -9.78
C ASP A 156 27.56 17.83 -11.19
N PRO A 157 26.34 18.40 -11.34
CA PRO A 157 25.80 18.78 -12.65
C PRO A 157 26.42 20.07 -13.20
N THR A 158 27.26 20.76 -12.42
CA THR A 158 27.92 22.02 -12.81
C THR A 158 29.36 21.82 -13.28
N GLN A 159 30.00 20.71 -12.91
CA GLN A 159 31.40 20.46 -13.20
C GLN A 159 31.64 20.16 -14.69
N LYS A 160 32.27 21.10 -15.39
CA LYS A 160 32.77 20.92 -16.76
C LYS A 160 34.28 20.64 -16.76
N GLU A 161 34.60 19.44 -17.24
CA GLU A 161 35.90 18.93 -17.70
C GLU A 161 37.15 19.74 -17.31
N ASN A 162 37.69 19.50 -16.11
CA ASN A 162 39.02 19.98 -15.70
C ASN A 162 39.74 18.89 -14.91
N GLY A 163 40.37 17.94 -15.64
CA GLY A 163 41.20 16.89 -15.05
C GLY A 163 42.66 17.31 -14.94
N ARG A 164 43.24 17.25 -13.73
CA ARG A 164 44.71 17.20 -13.55
C ARG A 164 45.17 15.75 -13.65
N LYS A 165 46.37 15.53 -14.22
CA LYS A 165 47.03 14.22 -14.12
C LYS A 165 47.62 14.08 -12.71
N ASP A 166 47.11 13.12 -11.95
CA ASP A 166 47.76 12.63 -10.72
C ASP A 166 48.47 11.32 -11.07
N PRO A 167 49.81 11.23 -10.93
CA PRO A 167 50.58 10.03 -11.29
C PRO A 167 50.66 8.99 -10.16
N SER A 168 50.03 9.22 -9.00
CA SER A 168 50.44 8.56 -7.74
C SER A 168 49.39 7.72 -7.02
N VAL A 169 48.10 7.83 -7.38
CA VAL A 169 47.00 7.28 -6.56
C VAL A 169 46.38 6.01 -7.17
N LYS A 170 46.39 4.91 -6.39
CA LYS A 170 45.69 3.65 -6.71
C LYS A 170 44.16 3.87 -6.71
N PRO A 171 43.42 3.45 -7.75
CA PRO A 171 41.96 3.57 -7.78
C PRO A 171 41.26 2.45 -6.98
N ASP A 172 40.25 2.81 -6.19
CA ASP A 172 39.36 1.87 -5.50
C ASP A 172 38.35 1.21 -6.46
N VAL A 173 38.05 1.88 -7.57
CA VAL A 173 37.10 1.40 -8.58
C VAL A 173 37.69 1.63 -9.97
N VAL A 174 37.73 0.58 -10.80
CA VAL A 174 38.19 0.65 -12.19
C VAL A 174 37.06 0.24 -13.11
N ILE A 175 36.65 1.13 -14.01
CA ILE A 175 35.62 0.89 -15.03
C ILE A 175 36.33 0.89 -16.39
N ILE A 176 36.40 -0.27 -17.02
CA ILE A 176 37.22 -0.52 -18.21
C ILE A 176 36.38 -1.10 -19.35
N GLY A 177 36.63 -0.67 -20.59
CA GLY A 177 36.03 -1.30 -21.77
C GLY A 177 36.60 -0.78 -23.09
N ALA A 178 37.02 -1.69 -23.97
CA ALA A 178 37.51 -1.35 -25.30
C ALA A 178 37.39 -2.55 -26.25
N ALA A 179 36.85 -2.33 -27.45
CA ALA A 179 36.95 -3.25 -28.59
C ALA A 179 36.74 -2.52 -29.93
N THR A 180 35.93 -1.46 -29.96
CA THR A 180 35.54 -0.74 -31.19
C THR A 180 36.73 -0.33 -32.07
N TRP A 181 37.83 0.12 -31.45
CA TRP A 181 39.06 0.48 -32.17
C TRP A 181 39.84 -0.73 -32.69
N SER A 182 39.83 -1.87 -32.01
CA SER A 182 40.46 -3.11 -32.50
C SER A 182 39.75 -3.61 -33.77
N ILE A 183 38.41 -3.61 -33.75
CA ILE A 183 37.57 -3.93 -34.92
C ILE A 183 37.85 -2.94 -36.05
N LYS A 184 37.81 -1.62 -35.77
CA LYS A 184 38.01 -0.56 -36.78
C LYS A 184 39.39 -0.61 -37.43
N LEU A 185 40.46 -0.72 -36.64
CA LEU A 185 41.85 -0.66 -37.13
C LEU A 185 42.27 -1.92 -37.92
N ARG A 186 41.48 -2.99 -37.86
CA ARG A 186 41.74 -4.28 -38.52
C ARG A 186 40.57 -4.75 -39.39
N SER A 187 39.65 -3.86 -39.76
CA SER A 187 38.48 -4.17 -40.61
C SER A 187 37.66 -5.40 -40.18
N GLY A 188 37.58 -5.68 -38.86
CA GLY A 188 36.85 -6.84 -38.32
C GLY A 188 37.50 -8.22 -38.56
N SER A 189 38.80 -8.29 -38.87
CA SER A 189 39.46 -9.56 -39.23
C SER A 189 39.52 -10.59 -38.07
N SER A 190 39.58 -11.88 -38.43
CA SER A 190 39.57 -12.98 -37.44
C SER A 190 40.83 -13.00 -36.57
N GLU A 191 41.95 -12.55 -37.14
CA GLU A 191 43.27 -12.49 -36.52
C GLU A 191 43.31 -11.37 -35.48
N ALA A 192 42.55 -10.28 -35.71
CA ALA A 192 42.37 -9.21 -34.74
C ALA A 192 41.58 -9.68 -33.51
N LEU A 193 40.55 -10.52 -33.69
CA LEU A 193 39.82 -11.14 -32.60
C LEU A 193 40.71 -12.11 -31.79
N GLN A 194 41.58 -12.87 -32.46
CA GLN A 194 42.58 -13.72 -31.79
C GLN A 194 43.62 -12.89 -31.03
N GLN A 195 44.16 -11.82 -31.64
CA GLN A 195 45.08 -10.89 -30.97
C GLN A 195 44.42 -10.21 -29.77
N TYR A 196 43.14 -9.85 -29.87
CA TYR A 196 42.35 -9.30 -28.77
C TYR A 196 42.18 -10.30 -27.61
N ARG A 197 41.90 -11.58 -27.89
CA ARG A 197 41.90 -12.65 -26.86
C ARG A 197 43.26 -12.80 -26.18
N ALA A 198 44.35 -12.77 -26.94
CA ALA A 198 45.71 -12.83 -26.38
C ALA A 198 46.03 -11.62 -25.48
N ASN A 199 45.67 -10.41 -25.92
CA ASN A 199 45.84 -9.19 -25.14
C ASN A 199 45.00 -9.20 -23.84
N LEU A 200 43.74 -9.65 -23.92
CA LEU A 200 42.87 -9.85 -22.75
C LEU A 200 43.47 -10.85 -21.76
N THR A 201 44.07 -11.94 -22.28
CA THR A 201 44.73 -12.95 -21.46
C THR A 201 45.92 -12.35 -20.71
N ALA A 202 46.73 -11.53 -21.39
CA ALA A 202 47.89 -10.86 -20.79
C ALA A 202 47.52 -9.85 -19.69
N ILE A 203 46.38 -9.14 -19.81
CA ILE A 203 45.91 -8.21 -18.77
C ILE A 203 45.02 -8.87 -17.69
N SER A 204 44.64 -10.15 -17.85
CA SER A 204 43.73 -10.83 -16.92
C SER A 204 44.25 -10.85 -15.48
N LEU A 205 45.50 -11.25 -15.25
CA LEU A 205 46.12 -11.31 -13.93
C LEU A 205 46.27 -9.92 -13.27
N PRO A 206 46.76 -8.86 -13.95
CA PRO A 206 46.69 -7.49 -13.43
C PRO A 206 45.27 -7.02 -13.05
N LEU A 207 44.24 -7.36 -13.83
CA LEU A 207 42.85 -7.02 -13.50
C LEU A 207 42.32 -7.84 -12.30
N GLU A 208 42.72 -9.11 -12.16
CA GLU A 208 42.41 -9.90 -10.97
C GLU A 208 43.08 -9.35 -9.71
N GLN A 209 44.33 -8.88 -9.80
CA GLN A 209 45.06 -8.26 -8.68
C GLN A 209 44.44 -6.92 -8.26
N LEU A 210 44.05 -6.06 -9.22
CA LEU A 210 43.31 -4.82 -8.92
C LEU A 210 41.96 -5.12 -8.23
N ALA A 211 41.37 -6.28 -8.51
CA ALA A 211 40.12 -6.74 -7.91
C ALA A 211 40.29 -7.52 -6.58
N GLU A 212 41.51 -7.64 -6.03
CA GLU A 212 41.71 -8.13 -4.66
C GLU A 212 41.44 -7.01 -3.63
N ASP A 213 41.88 -5.78 -3.93
CA ASP A 213 41.71 -4.61 -3.05
C ASP A 213 40.58 -3.65 -3.48
N GLY A 214 40.17 -3.68 -4.75
CA GLY A 214 39.21 -2.73 -5.33
C GLY A 214 38.10 -3.40 -6.16
N GLU A 215 37.24 -2.60 -6.79
CA GLU A 215 36.15 -3.09 -7.64
C GLU A 215 36.44 -2.87 -9.14
N VAL A 216 36.62 -3.95 -9.90
CA VAL A 216 36.90 -3.89 -11.34
C VAL A 216 35.65 -4.26 -12.16
N TYR A 217 35.20 -3.33 -13.00
CA TYR A 217 34.02 -3.42 -13.85
C TYR A 217 34.42 -3.43 -15.33
N TRP A 218 34.24 -4.55 -16.02
CA TRP A 218 34.37 -4.67 -17.47
C TRP A 218 33.05 -4.31 -18.16
N VAL A 219 33.06 -3.29 -19.00
CA VAL A 219 31.90 -2.83 -19.76
C VAL A 219 31.81 -3.62 -21.07
N LEU A 220 30.76 -4.45 -21.19
CA LEU A 220 30.44 -5.10 -22.46
C LEU A 220 30.10 -4.03 -23.50
N GLN A 221 30.55 -4.24 -24.73
CA GLN A 221 30.34 -3.31 -25.82
C GLN A 221 28.86 -3.27 -26.16
N ASP A 222 28.19 -2.13 -25.97
CA ASP A 222 26.78 -1.97 -26.35
C ASP A 222 26.63 -1.98 -27.89
N PRO A 223 25.42 -2.22 -28.45
CA PRO A 223 25.21 -2.31 -29.89
C PRO A 223 25.48 -0.99 -30.64
N VAL A 224 25.37 -1.07 -31.96
CA VAL A 224 25.48 0.03 -32.92
C VAL A 224 24.32 0.03 -33.91
N HIS A 225 23.93 1.21 -34.38
CA HIS A 225 22.93 1.37 -35.44
C HIS A 225 23.66 1.41 -36.79
N GLU A 226 23.79 0.23 -37.42
CA GLU A 226 24.73 0.00 -38.54
C GLU A 226 24.45 0.89 -39.77
N GLU A 227 23.18 1.18 -40.07
CA GLU A 227 22.77 2.07 -41.17
C GLU A 227 23.25 3.52 -40.99
N VAL A 228 23.41 3.97 -39.75
CA VAL A 228 23.79 5.36 -39.39
C VAL A 228 25.31 5.49 -39.16
N LEU A 229 26.07 4.38 -39.21
CA LEU A 229 27.53 4.42 -39.13
C LEU A 229 28.14 5.06 -40.39
N SER A 230 29.01 6.06 -40.18
CA SER A 230 29.85 6.61 -41.25
C SER A 230 30.77 5.53 -41.85
N ASP A 231 31.14 5.67 -43.12
CA ASP A 231 31.85 4.61 -43.88
C ASP A 231 33.13 4.13 -43.19
N ASN A 232 33.86 5.04 -42.56
CA ASN A 232 35.04 4.78 -41.72
C ASN A 232 34.77 3.95 -40.45
N ARG A 233 33.53 3.50 -40.22
CA ARG A 233 33.09 2.67 -39.09
C ARG A 233 32.25 1.45 -39.50
N LYS A 234 31.90 1.27 -40.79
CA LYS A 234 30.98 0.20 -41.24
C LYS A 234 31.51 -1.24 -41.02
N MET A 235 32.79 -1.41 -40.71
CA MET A 235 33.34 -2.69 -40.24
C MET A 235 32.94 -3.08 -38.81
N ILE A 236 32.33 -2.16 -38.04
CA ILE A 236 31.81 -2.42 -36.70
C ILE A 236 30.35 -2.86 -36.82
N THR A 237 30.13 -4.17 -37.01
CA THR A 237 28.80 -4.79 -36.96
C THR A 237 28.45 -5.25 -35.55
N ASN A 238 27.18 -5.50 -35.26
CA ASN A 238 26.75 -6.05 -33.98
C ASN A 238 27.27 -7.47 -33.75
N GLU A 239 27.38 -8.29 -34.81
CA GLU A 239 28.02 -9.62 -34.78
C GLU A 239 29.47 -9.53 -34.30
N GLN A 240 30.27 -8.60 -34.87
CA GLN A 240 31.64 -8.36 -34.42
C GLN A 240 31.69 -7.93 -32.95
N LEU A 241 30.77 -7.06 -32.51
CA LEU A 241 30.71 -6.64 -31.10
C LEU A 241 30.38 -7.80 -30.15
N ASP A 242 29.51 -8.73 -30.55
CA ASP A 242 29.21 -9.92 -29.75
C ASP A 242 30.37 -10.93 -29.74
N LEU A 243 31.06 -11.17 -30.85
CA LEU A 243 32.29 -12.00 -30.87
C LEU A 243 33.39 -11.45 -29.94
N TYR A 244 33.54 -10.12 -29.86
CA TYR A 244 34.47 -9.46 -28.94
C TYR A 244 33.95 -9.43 -27.48
N ASN A 245 32.63 -9.42 -27.25
CA ASN A 245 32.04 -9.59 -25.92
C ASN A 245 32.23 -11.03 -25.41
N GLU A 246 32.00 -12.04 -26.24
CA GLU A 246 32.28 -13.45 -25.93
C GLU A 246 33.76 -13.68 -25.64
N ALA A 247 34.66 -13.04 -26.40
CA ALA A 247 36.09 -13.08 -26.12
C ALA A 247 36.43 -12.49 -24.73
N ALA A 248 35.83 -11.37 -24.35
CA ALA A 248 36.02 -10.76 -23.02
C ALA A 248 35.43 -11.65 -21.90
N LEU A 249 34.21 -12.16 -22.07
CA LEU A 249 33.55 -13.04 -21.12
C LEU A 249 34.31 -14.36 -20.95
N GLY A 250 34.69 -15.04 -22.03
CA GLY A 250 35.41 -16.30 -21.98
C GLY A 250 36.79 -16.20 -21.32
N THR A 251 37.49 -15.08 -21.54
CA THR A 251 38.84 -14.85 -20.99
C THR A 251 38.80 -14.37 -19.53
N LEU A 252 37.96 -13.38 -19.21
CA LEU A 252 37.98 -12.73 -17.89
C LEU A 252 37.04 -13.40 -16.85
N ASN A 253 36.21 -14.37 -17.25
CA ASN A 253 35.31 -15.13 -16.37
C ASN A 253 35.79 -16.58 -16.12
N SER A 254 37.06 -16.90 -16.41
CA SER A 254 37.56 -18.28 -16.34
C SER A 254 37.57 -18.88 -14.92
N ASN A 255 37.63 -18.05 -13.88
CA ASN A 255 37.89 -18.46 -12.50
C ASN A 255 36.65 -18.83 -11.64
N LYS A 256 35.53 -19.24 -12.26
CA LYS A 256 34.25 -19.58 -11.59
C LYS A 256 34.30 -20.62 -10.46
N LYS A 257 35.39 -21.35 -10.28
CA LYS A 257 35.56 -22.31 -9.17
C LYS A 257 35.84 -21.66 -7.82
N ASN A 258 36.30 -20.41 -7.79
CA ASN A 258 36.44 -19.62 -6.57
C ASN A 258 35.26 -18.63 -6.46
N ALA A 259 34.55 -18.63 -5.34
CA ALA A 259 33.19 -18.08 -5.20
C ALA A 259 33.05 -16.54 -5.19
N LYS A 260 33.99 -15.82 -5.81
CA LYS A 260 33.88 -14.39 -6.16
C LYS A 260 34.52 -14.17 -7.52
N ALA A 261 33.71 -13.86 -8.54
CA ALA A 261 34.23 -13.32 -9.79
C ALA A 261 34.91 -11.98 -9.49
N ARG A 262 36.23 -11.92 -9.76
CA ARG A 262 37.08 -10.77 -9.45
C ARG A 262 36.73 -9.58 -10.35
N VAL A 263 36.70 -9.80 -11.66
CA VAL A 263 36.17 -8.83 -12.64
C VAL A 263 34.65 -9.01 -12.78
N ARG A 264 33.91 -7.90 -12.71
CA ARG A 264 32.45 -7.84 -12.82
C ARG A 264 32.04 -7.31 -14.19
N PHE A 265 31.04 -7.89 -14.85
CA PHE A 265 30.62 -7.48 -16.20
C PHE A 265 29.37 -6.60 -16.17
N LEU A 266 29.41 -5.43 -16.82
CA LEU A 266 28.25 -4.54 -16.99
C LEU A 266 27.47 -4.90 -18.26
N GLY A 267 26.64 -5.94 -18.18
CA GLY A 267 25.76 -6.41 -19.27
C GLY A 267 24.46 -5.60 -19.41
N ALA A 268 23.93 -5.07 -18.31
CA ALA A 268 22.70 -4.30 -18.30
C ALA A 268 22.78 -3.00 -19.12
N SER A 269 23.98 -2.43 -19.32
CA SER A 269 24.21 -1.33 -20.28
C SER A 269 23.96 -1.78 -21.72
N ARG A 270 24.56 -2.91 -22.14
CA ARG A 270 24.35 -3.50 -23.47
C ARG A 270 22.87 -3.77 -23.72
N GLN A 271 22.16 -4.32 -22.74
CA GLN A 271 20.73 -4.61 -22.90
C GLN A 271 19.87 -3.34 -22.99
N ALA A 272 20.08 -2.33 -22.13
CA ALA A 272 19.36 -1.05 -22.22
C ALA A 272 19.63 -0.32 -23.56
N ALA A 273 20.83 -0.48 -24.12
CA ALA A 273 21.19 0.04 -25.42
C ALA A 273 20.53 -0.71 -26.58
N MET A 274 20.29 -2.03 -26.50
CA MET A 274 19.55 -2.78 -27.54
C MET A 274 18.14 -2.20 -27.77
N GLU A 275 17.46 -1.76 -26.72
CA GLU A 275 16.12 -1.15 -26.81
C GLU A 275 16.15 0.31 -27.33
N THR A 276 17.31 0.97 -27.39
CA THR A 276 17.41 2.44 -27.61
C THR A 276 18.39 2.89 -28.69
N ILE A 277 19.26 2.01 -29.20
CA ILE A 277 20.34 2.35 -30.14
C ILE A 277 19.84 2.97 -31.47
N ALA A 278 18.60 2.67 -31.87
CA ALA A 278 17.94 3.28 -33.03
C ALA A 278 17.90 4.83 -32.95
N GLN A 279 17.93 5.40 -31.74
CA GLN A 279 17.95 6.85 -31.49
C GLN A 279 19.36 7.46 -31.50
N SER A 280 20.41 6.70 -31.87
CA SER A 280 21.79 7.19 -31.95
C SER A 280 21.99 8.16 -33.12
N ALA A 281 22.66 9.28 -32.86
CA ALA A 281 22.93 10.33 -33.84
C ALA A 281 24.14 10.06 -34.76
N ASP A 282 25.02 9.11 -34.42
CA ASP A 282 26.22 8.77 -35.22
C ASP A 282 26.46 7.25 -35.35
N GLY A 283 25.42 6.46 -35.08
CA GLY A 283 25.39 5.00 -35.08
C GLY A 283 26.18 4.32 -33.95
N LEU A 284 27.12 5.02 -33.30
CA LEU A 284 28.08 4.44 -32.34
C LEU A 284 27.82 4.85 -30.90
N HIS A 285 27.42 6.10 -30.67
CA HIS A 285 27.28 6.67 -29.34
C HIS A 285 25.84 6.55 -28.82
N LEU A 286 25.69 6.25 -27.53
CA LEU A 286 24.38 6.02 -26.92
C LEU A 286 23.60 7.32 -26.68
N PRO A 287 22.26 7.30 -26.80
CA PRO A 287 21.37 8.36 -26.32
C PRO A 287 21.59 8.65 -24.83
N GLU A 288 21.34 9.90 -24.42
CA GLU A 288 21.62 10.36 -23.06
C GLU A 288 20.90 9.54 -21.98
N ASN A 289 19.63 9.21 -22.22
CA ASN A 289 18.81 8.42 -21.29
C ASN A 289 19.46 7.05 -20.98
N THR A 290 20.02 6.40 -22.00
CA THR A 290 20.69 5.10 -21.90
C THR A 290 22.04 5.22 -21.19
N ARG A 291 22.83 6.27 -21.47
CA ARG A 291 24.09 6.54 -20.74
C ARG A 291 23.83 6.78 -19.25
N ASN A 292 22.76 7.51 -18.94
CA ASN A 292 22.34 7.79 -17.58
C ASN A 292 21.87 6.52 -16.84
N VAL A 293 21.32 5.52 -17.55
CA VAL A 293 21.05 4.18 -17.00
C VAL A 293 22.36 3.47 -16.62
N GLY A 294 23.34 3.40 -17.53
CA GLY A 294 24.65 2.79 -17.24
C GLY A 294 25.36 3.44 -16.05
N ALA A 295 25.35 4.77 -15.97
CA ALA A 295 25.92 5.53 -14.87
C ALA A 295 25.17 5.30 -13.53
N MET A 296 23.82 5.20 -13.57
CA MET A 296 23.01 4.91 -12.39
C MET A 296 23.25 3.48 -11.84
N ILE A 297 23.44 2.51 -12.74
CA ILE A 297 23.79 1.12 -12.40
C ILE A 297 25.14 1.08 -11.66
N LEU A 298 26.17 1.72 -12.21
CA LEU A 298 27.49 1.81 -11.58
C LEU A 298 27.44 2.52 -10.22
N MET A 299 26.68 3.61 -10.11
CA MET A 299 26.49 4.33 -8.85
C MET A 299 25.84 3.44 -7.77
N ASN A 300 24.82 2.65 -8.14
CA ASN A 300 24.21 1.67 -7.24
C ASN A 300 25.21 0.57 -6.83
N ALA A 301 26.05 0.09 -7.76
CA ALA A 301 27.03 -0.97 -7.49
C ALA A 301 28.14 -0.57 -6.50
N VAL A 302 28.61 0.68 -6.59
CA VAL A 302 29.69 1.23 -5.75
C VAL A 302 29.17 1.79 -4.42
N CYS A 303 27.98 2.40 -4.40
CA CYS A 303 27.51 3.19 -3.26
C CYS A 303 26.45 2.53 -2.38
N ASN A 304 25.62 1.59 -2.87
CA ASN A 304 24.57 0.99 -2.04
C ASN A 304 25.13 0.18 -0.87
N LYS A 305 26.32 -0.41 -1.03
CA LYS A 305 27.06 -1.13 0.03
C LYS A 305 27.41 -0.23 1.23
N VAL A 306 27.75 1.02 0.93
CA VAL A 306 28.21 2.05 1.90
C VAL A 306 27.00 2.77 2.50
N LEU A 307 26.17 3.40 1.66
CA LEU A 307 25.07 4.26 2.08
C LEU A 307 23.81 3.51 2.52
N ARG A 308 23.66 2.25 2.11
CA ARG A 308 22.49 1.38 2.37
C ARG A 308 21.14 2.11 2.19
N PRO A 309 20.90 2.74 1.02
CA PRO A 309 19.77 3.64 0.82
C PRO A 309 18.44 2.88 0.93
N ILE A 310 17.53 3.43 1.74
CA ILE A 310 16.20 2.90 2.09
C ILE A 310 15.31 2.64 0.85
N HIS A 311 15.65 3.22 -0.31
CA HIS A 311 14.86 3.17 -1.54
C HIS A 311 15.52 2.34 -2.66
N GLY A 312 16.54 1.53 -2.33
CA GLY A 312 17.11 0.50 -3.20
C GLY A 312 17.20 -0.85 -2.49
N SER A 313 17.42 -1.92 -3.26
CA SER A 313 17.76 -3.26 -2.74
C SER A 313 18.88 -3.96 -3.53
N CYS A 314 19.27 -3.45 -4.70
CA CYS A 314 20.45 -3.93 -5.41
C CYS A 314 21.75 -3.63 -4.62
N CYS A 315 22.70 -4.56 -4.59
CA CYS A 315 24.03 -4.38 -3.97
C CYS A 315 24.00 -3.99 -2.47
N GLN A 316 22.99 -4.44 -1.72
CA GLN A 316 22.93 -4.27 -0.26
C GLN A 316 23.12 -5.60 0.46
N ALA A 317 23.82 -5.57 1.59
CA ALA A 317 23.87 -6.70 2.52
C ALA A 317 22.63 -6.65 3.43
N LEU A 318 21.99 -7.80 3.67
CA LEU A 318 20.85 -7.87 4.58
C LEU A 318 21.28 -7.47 6.00
N PRO A 319 20.51 -6.60 6.71
CA PRO A 319 20.80 -6.26 8.09
C PRO A 319 20.61 -7.47 9.00
N ALA A 320 21.48 -7.62 10.00
CA ALA A 320 21.31 -8.64 11.04
C ALA A 320 20.05 -8.35 11.88
N PRO A 321 19.24 -9.37 12.24
CA PRO A 321 18.00 -9.16 12.97
C PRO A 321 18.26 -8.58 14.37
N SER A 322 17.49 -7.56 14.74
CA SER A 322 17.66 -6.83 15.99
C SER A 322 17.22 -7.65 17.21
N LEU A 323 17.56 -7.17 18.41
CA LEU A 323 17.16 -7.82 19.66
C LEU A 323 15.63 -7.91 19.77
N LEU A 324 14.91 -6.88 19.34
CA LEU A 324 13.45 -6.81 19.37
C LEU A 324 12.81 -7.87 18.48
N GLN A 325 13.36 -8.06 17.28
CA GLN A 325 12.90 -9.07 16.32
C GLN A 325 13.18 -10.49 16.85
N LYS A 326 14.36 -10.73 17.42
CA LYS A 326 14.72 -12.01 18.05
C LYS A 326 13.78 -12.37 19.21
N LEU A 327 13.53 -11.44 20.13
CA LEU A 327 12.60 -11.63 21.24
C LEU A 327 11.17 -11.91 20.75
N THR A 328 10.70 -11.16 19.75
CA THR A 328 9.36 -11.33 19.17
C THR A 328 9.22 -12.69 18.47
N ALA A 329 10.24 -13.14 17.75
CA ALA A 329 10.28 -14.49 17.17
C ALA A 329 10.22 -15.58 18.27
N CYS A 330 10.96 -15.43 19.36
CA CYS A 330 10.90 -16.35 20.50
C CYS A 330 9.49 -16.44 21.13
N VAL A 331 8.76 -15.33 21.23
CA VAL A 331 7.36 -15.32 21.72
C VAL A 331 6.42 -16.09 20.78
N PHE A 332 6.53 -15.90 19.46
CA PHE A 332 5.73 -16.66 18.50
C PHE A 332 6.09 -18.15 18.45
N LEU A 333 7.38 -18.50 18.52
CA LEU A 333 7.83 -19.88 18.58
C LEU A 333 7.38 -20.57 19.87
N GLY A 334 7.55 -19.92 21.03
CA GLY A 334 7.12 -20.46 22.32
C GLY A 334 5.60 -20.68 22.40
N SER A 335 4.80 -19.74 21.90
CA SER A 335 3.33 -19.90 21.87
C SER A 335 2.88 -20.99 20.88
N THR A 336 3.58 -21.19 19.77
CA THR A 336 3.39 -22.34 18.86
C THR A 336 3.75 -23.67 19.53
N LEU A 337 4.87 -23.76 20.25
CA LEU A 337 5.26 -24.97 21.00
C LEU A 337 4.22 -25.32 22.08
N VAL A 338 3.71 -24.34 22.80
CA VAL A 338 2.62 -24.53 23.79
C VAL A 338 1.32 -25.02 23.12
N PHE A 339 0.97 -24.48 21.94
CA PHE A 339 -0.17 -24.98 21.16
C PHE A 339 0.01 -26.45 20.74
N LEU A 340 1.18 -26.80 20.20
CA LEU A 340 1.51 -28.17 19.78
C LEU A 340 1.49 -29.14 20.97
N PHE A 341 2.06 -28.77 22.12
CA PHE A 341 2.00 -29.57 23.34
C PHE A 341 0.56 -29.80 23.81
N GLN A 342 -0.29 -28.77 23.84
CA GLN A 342 -1.72 -28.91 24.16
C GLN A 342 -2.52 -29.71 23.13
N HIS A 343 -2.03 -29.80 21.89
CA HIS A 343 -2.60 -30.64 20.85
C HIS A 343 -2.22 -32.11 21.07
N ILE A 344 -0.93 -32.42 21.15
CA ILE A 344 -0.36 -33.77 21.29
C ILE A 344 -0.81 -34.42 22.61
N ASN A 345 -0.74 -33.71 23.74
CA ASN A 345 -1.16 -34.21 25.05
C ASN A 345 -2.64 -34.62 25.06
N ARG A 346 -3.52 -33.87 24.36
CA ARG A 346 -4.92 -34.29 24.18
C ARG A 346 -5.06 -35.48 23.24
N HIS A 347 -4.31 -35.54 22.13
CA HIS A 347 -4.34 -36.70 21.24
C HIS A 347 -3.84 -37.99 21.93
N TRP A 348 -2.90 -37.88 22.87
CA TRP A 348 -2.47 -38.98 23.73
C TRP A 348 -3.53 -39.38 24.76
N LYS A 349 -4.21 -38.41 25.38
CA LYS A 349 -5.36 -38.63 26.29
C LYS A 349 -6.66 -39.03 25.56
N SER A 350 -6.65 -39.12 24.24
CA SER A 350 -7.80 -39.52 23.41
C SER A 350 -7.46 -40.74 22.55
N ARG A 351 -6.92 -41.79 23.19
CA ARG A 351 -7.04 -43.16 22.67
C ARG A 351 -8.47 -43.69 22.92
N PRO A 352 -9.00 -44.57 22.05
CA PRO A 352 -10.42 -44.89 22.03
C PRO A 352 -10.85 -45.82 23.17
N THR A 353 -11.91 -45.45 23.87
CA THR A 353 -12.86 -46.43 24.44
C THR A 353 -13.73 -47.02 23.33
N PRO A 354 -14.31 -48.22 23.50
CA PRO A 354 -15.27 -48.77 22.56
C PRO A 354 -16.51 -47.87 22.37
N PRO A 355 -17.24 -47.99 21.25
CA PRO A 355 -18.48 -47.27 21.04
C PRO A 355 -19.65 -48.00 21.73
N ASP A 356 -19.97 -47.59 22.96
CA ASP A 356 -21.27 -47.93 23.56
C ASP A 356 -22.40 -47.22 22.79
N VAL A 357 -23.51 -47.93 22.63
CA VAL A 357 -24.67 -47.56 21.81
C VAL A 357 -25.66 -46.72 22.64
N GLU A 358 -26.57 -46.02 21.96
CA GLU A 358 -27.68 -45.22 22.53
C GLU A 358 -27.30 -43.98 23.38
N SER A 359 -27.38 -42.79 22.75
CA SER A 359 -28.50 -41.89 23.04
C SER A 359 -28.55 -40.72 22.05
N GLY A 360 -29.73 -40.43 21.50
CA GLY A 360 -29.96 -39.31 20.58
C GLY A 360 -30.70 -38.16 21.25
N GLU A 361 -29.98 -37.09 21.61
CA GLU A 361 -30.56 -35.78 21.95
C GLU A 361 -29.86 -34.65 21.18
N GLU A 362 -30.53 -34.05 20.20
CA GLU A 362 -30.09 -32.77 19.62
C GLU A 362 -30.35 -31.64 20.63
N LYS A 363 -29.31 -31.16 21.30
CA LYS A 363 -29.42 -29.99 22.20
C LYS A 363 -29.43 -28.67 21.39
N PRO A 364 -30.39 -27.77 21.65
CA PRO A 364 -30.61 -26.59 20.81
C PRO A 364 -29.46 -25.58 20.88
N ALA A 365 -29.15 -24.97 19.73
CA ALA A 365 -27.97 -24.14 19.51
C ALA A 365 -28.09 -22.70 20.07
N THR A 366 -28.30 -22.56 21.38
CA THR A 366 -28.54 -21.24 22.00
C THR A 366 -27.80 -21.00 23.33
N ALA A 367 -26.52 -21.40 23.41
CA ALA A 367 -25.62 -20.97 24.48
C ALA A 367 -24.23 -20.59 23.93
N ALA A 368 -23.62 -19.52 24.45
CA ALA A 368 -22.27 -19.13 24.08
C ALA A 368 -21.26 -20.12 24.69
N LEU A 369 -20.51 -20.85 23.84
CA LEU A 369 -19.52 -21.81 24.31
C LEU A 369 -18.45 -21.13 25.17
N PRO A 370 -18.04 -21.72 26.32
CA PRO A 370 -16.90 -21.23 27.08
C PRO A 370 -15.64 -21.16 26.22
N LEU A 371 -14.90 -20.07 26.35
CA LEU A 371 -13.79 -19.75 25.46
C LEU A 371 -12.60 -20.69 25.71
N SER A 372 -12.51 -21.74 24.89
CA SER A 372 -11.53 -22.82 25.03
C SER A 372 -10.10 -22.29 25.13
N HIS A 373 -9.35 -22.72 26.15
CA HIS A 373 -7.96 -22.29 26.40
C HIS A 373 -7.01 -22.46 25.20
N LYS A 374 -7.37 -23.31 24.21
CA LYS A 374 -6.61 -23.48 22.97
C LYS A 374 -6.69 -22.27 22.02
N ALA A 375 -7.80 -21.52 22.03
CA ALA A 375 -8.09 -20.46 21.06
C ALA A 375 -7.00 -19.37 21.00
N PRO A 376 -6.55 -18.73 22.11
CA PRO A 376 -5.51 -17.71 22.05
C PRO A 376 -4.17 -18.24 21.52
N PHE A 377 -3.74 -19.45 21.93
CA PHE A 377 -2.50 -20.04 21.43
C PHE A 377 -2.58 -20.38 19.93
N GLN A 378 -3.74 -20.84 19.45
CA GLN A 378 -3.96 -21.06 18.02
C GLN A 378 -3.94 -19.74 17.23
N ALA A 379 -4.55 -18.68 17.77
CA ALA A 379 -4.54 -17.35 17.16
C ALA A 379 -3.12 -16.76 17.10
N MET A 380 -2.33 -16.90 18.18
CA MET A 380 -0.91 -16.49 18.21
C MET A 380 -0.03 -17.30 17.25
N CYS A 381 -0.23 -18.62 17.17
CA CYS A 381 0.47 -19.49 16.21
C CYS A 381 0.19 -19.05 14.75
N LYS A 382 -1.07 -18.78 14.39
CA LYS A 382 -1.43 -18.26 13.07
C LYS A 382 -0.84 -16.88 12.81
N MET A 383 -0.89 -15.98 13.79
CA MET A 383 -0.28 -14.66 13.68
C MET A 383 1.23 -14.77 13.43
N GLY A 384 1.93 -15.65 14.16
CA GLY A 384 3.35 -15.91 13.96
C GLY A 384 3.70 -16.36 12.54
N LEU A 385 2.90 -17.26 11.95
CA LEU A 385 3.08 -17.68 10.55
C LEU A 385 2.87 -16.53 9.56
N ILE A 386 1.87 -15.67 9.79
CA ILE A 386 1.59 -14.51 8.93
C ILE A 386 2.68 -13.44 9.07
N MET A 387 3.16 -13.18 10.28
CA MET A 387 4.27 -12.27 10.55
C MET A 387 5.59 -12.78 9.96
N ALA A 388 5.86 -14.09 10.02
CA ALA A 388 6.99 -14.71 9.34
C ALA A 388 6.90 -14.55 7.81
N TYR A 389 5.72 -14.76 7.22
CA TYR A 389 5.50 -14.50 5.79
C TYR A 389 5.81 -13.04 5.42
N PHE A 390 5.31 -12.06 6.18
CA PHE A 390 5.59 -10.64 5.88
C PHE A 390 7.09 -10.31 6.01
N TYR A 391 7.77 -10.87 7.03
CA TYR A 391 9.20 -10.72 7.18
C TYR A 391 9.98 -11.29 5.97
N LEU A 392 9.55 -12.43 5.42
CA LEU A 392 10.13 -13.02 4.21
C LEU A 392 9.87 -12.18 2.94
N CYS A 393 8.76 -11.44 2.88
CA CYS A 393 8.44 -10.54 1.76
C CYS A 393 9.25 -9.24 1.76
N ASP A 394 9.41 -8.60 2.93
CA ASP A 394 9.96 -7.24 3.01
C ASP A 394 11.42 -7.23 3.49
N ARG A 395 11.72 -7.98 4.58
CA ARG A 395 13.04 -7.97 5.26
C ARG A 395 14.02 -9.03 4.76
N ALA A 396 13.54 -10.17 4.27
CA ALA A 396 14.37 -11.10 3.51
C ALA A 396 14.34 -10.74 2.02
N ASP A 397 15.36 -11.18 1.28
CA ASP A 397 15.38 -11.13 -0.18
C ASP A 397 15.02 -12.50 -0.79
N VAL A 398 14.00 -13.16 -0.22
CA VAL A 398 13.41 -14.36 -0.85
C VAL A 398 12.65 -13.96 -2.12
N PHE A 399 11.89 -12.87 -2.05
CA PHE A 399 11.05 -12.40 -3.15
C PHE A 399 11.64 -11.19 -3.87
N MET A 400 11.35 -11.06 -5.15
CA MET A 400 11.89 -10.02 -6.03
C MET A 400 11.13 -8.68 -5.85
N LYS A 401 11.83 -7.55 -6.07
CA LYS A 401 11.32 -6.20 -5.74
C LYS A 401 11.50 -5.25 -6.94
N GLU A 402 10.41 -4.82 -7.57
CA GLU A 402 10.42 -3.91 -8.75
C GLU A 402 9.98 -2.48 -8.39
N GLN A 403 10.45 -1.48 -9.13
CA GLN A 403 10.02 -0.08 -9.00
C GLN A 403 8.56 0.12 -9.45
N LYS A 404 7.85 1.01 -8.74
CA LYS A 404 6.54 1.50 -9.21
C LYS A 404 6.70 2.39 -10.45
N PHE A 405 5.96 2.06 -11.50
CA PHE A 405 5.76 2.91 -12.67
C PHE A 405 4.26 3.16 -12.87
N TYR A 406 3.87 4.43 -13.00
CA TYR A 406 2.48 4.83 -13.17
C TYR A 406 2.11 4.92 -14.64
N THR A 407 1.03 4.26 -15.03
CA THR A 407 0.31 4.54 -16.29
C THR A 407 -1.18 4.69 -16.01
N HIS A 408 -1.86 5.51 -16.82
CA HIS A 408 -3.31 5.70 -16.73
C HIS A 408 -4.05 4.35 -16.85
N THR A 409 -3.60 3.48 -17.76
CA THR A 409 -4.15 2.13 -17.97
C THR A 409 -4.09 1.27 -16.71
N THR A 410 -2.95 1.23 -16.01
CA THR A 410 -2.79 0.44 -14.77
C THR A 410 -3.60 0.96 -13.57
N PHE A 411 -4.06 2.21 -13.60
CA PHE A 411 -4.93 2.76 -12.56
C PHE A 411 -6.42 2.61 -12.92
N PHE A 412 -6.82 2.97 -14.14
CA PHE A 412 -8.23 3.04 -14.51
C PHE A 412 -8.85 1.67 -14.86
N ILE A 413 -8.13 0.70 -15.44
CA ILE A 413 -8.71 -0.62 -15.75
C ILE A 413 -9.14 -1.37 -14.46
N PRO A 414 -8.30 -1.48 -13.41
CA PRO A 414 -8.74 -2.07 -12.14
C PRO A 414 -9.91 -1.30 -11.50
N LEU A 415 -9.93 0.02 -11.60
CA LEU A 415 -11.03 0.85 -11.07
C LEU A 415 -12.37 0.53 -11.74
N VAL A 416 -12.40 0.42 -13.08
CA VAL A 416 -13.59 0.03 -13.83
C VAL A 416 -14.04 -1.39 -13.48
N TYR A 417 -13.11 -2.35 -13.42
CA TYR A 417 -13.43 -3.74 -13.06
C TYR A 417 -14.07 -3.85 -11.67
N MET A 418 -13.52 -3.14 -10.67
CA MET A 418 -14.05 -3.14 -9.31
C MET A 418 -15.40 -2.41 -9.21
N PHE A 419 -15.64 -1.37 -10.01
CA PHE A 419 -16.95 -0.71 -10.12
C PHE A 419 -18.03 -1.64 -10.72
N VAL A 420 -17.69 -2.37 -11.78
CA VAL A 420 -18.57 -3.37 -12.42
C VAL A 420 -18.92 -4.49 -11.44
N LEU A 421 -17.95 -5.04 -10.71
CA LEU A 421 -18.22 -6.00 -9.63
C LEU A 421 -19.14 -5.40 -8.54
N GLY A 422 -18.89 -4.14 -8.16
CA GLY A 422 -19.73 -3.42 -7.20
C GLY A 422 -21.23 -3.40 -7.57
N ILE A 423 -21.53 -3.18 -8.85
CA ILE A 423 -22.90 -3.18 -9.39
C ILE A 423 -23.51 -4.59 -9.39
N PHE A 424 -22.77 -5.61 -9.86
CA PHE A 424 -23.30 -6.99 -9.94
C PHE A 424 -23.66 -7.60 -8.57
N TYR A 425 -23.02 -7.15 -7.48
CA TYR A 425 -23.31 -7.59 -6.12
C TYR A 425 -24.16 -6.56 -5.32
N SER A 426 -25.07 -5.86 -6.00
CA SER A 426 -26.04 -4.95 -5.37
C SER A 426 -27.20 -5.72 -4.71
N GLU A 427 -27.45 -5.46 -3.43
CA GLU A 427 -28.51 -6.06 -2.61
C GLU A 427 -29.42 -4.98 -1.99
N ASN A 428 -30.63 -5.39 -1.59
CA ASN A 428 -31.55 -4.51 -0.87
C ASN A 428 -31.10 -4.36 0.61
N SER A 429 -30.98 -3.13 1.09
CA SER A 429 -30.67 -2.81 2.48
C SER A 429 -31.84 -3.16 3.41
N LYS A 430 -31.52 -3.56 4.65
CA LYS A 430 -32.52 -3.86 5.68
C LYS A 430 -33.07 -2.62 6.38
N GLU A 431 -32.29 -1.55 6.42
CA GLU A 431 -32.68 -0.27 7.01
C GLU A 431 -32.64 0.84 5.94
N THR A 432 -33.70 1.66 5.89
CA THR A 432 -33.81 2.82 4.97
C THR A 432 -33.28 4.13 5.57
N LYS A 433 -32.65 4.06 6.75
CA LYS A 433 -32.04 5.21 7.44
C LYS A 433 -30.83 5.75 6.67
N LEU A 434 -30.59 7.06 6.77
CA LEU A 434 -29.42 7.70 6.18
C LEU A 434 -28.12 7.21 6.86
N LEU A 435 -27.12 6.85 6.04
CA LEU A 435 -25.83 6.30 6.49
C LEU A 435 -25.97 5.09 7.43
N ASN A 436 -26.82 4.13 7.04
CA ASN A 436 -27.02 2.89 7.79
C ASN A 436 -25.72 2.04 7.89
N ARG A 437 -25.76 0.96 8.68
CA ARG A 437 -24.56 0.14 8.94
C ARG A 437 -24.02 -0.57 7.68
N GLU A 438 -24.89 -0.96 6.76
CA GLU A 438 -24.56 -1.68 5.52
C GLU A 438 -23.94 -0.71 4.48
N GLN A 439 -24.51 0.48 4.31
CA GLN A 439 -23.97 1.59 3.51
C GLN A 439 -22.63 2.12 4.05
N THR A 440 -22.45 2.21 5.36
CA THR A 440 -21.17 2.68 5.95
C THR A 440 -20.05 1.66 5.84
N ASP A 441 -20.35 0.36 5.78
CA ASP A 441 -19.38 -0.66 5.35
C ASP A 441 -19.14 -0.61 3.83
N GLU A 442 -20.18 -0.48 3.00
CA GLU A 442 -20.03 -0.31 1.54
C GLU A 442 -19.10 0.87 1.21
N TRP A 443 -19.34 2.03 1.83
CA TRP A 443 -18.57 3.24 1.60
C TRP A 443 -17.09 3.07 2.01
N LYS A 444 -16.82 2.40 3.14
CA LYS A 444 -15.44 2.02 3.52
C LYS A 444 -14.81 1.08 2.50
N GLY A 445 -15.55 0.07 2.06
CA GLY A 445 -15.08 -0.95 1.13
C GLY A 445 -14.59 -0.37 -0.19
N TRP A 446 -15.43 0.40 -0.89
CA TRP A 446 -15.00 0.99 -2.17
C TRP A 446 -13.88 2.01 -1.98
N MET A 447 -13.93 2.85 -0.93
CA MET A 447 -12.84 3.80 -0.66
C MET A 447 -11.51 3.07 -0.39
N GLN A 448 -11.53 1.98 0.37
CA GLN A 448 -10.35 1.18 0.65
C GLN A 448 -9.75 0.61 -0.65
N LEU A 449 -10.59 0.08 -1.52
CA LEU A 449 -10.16 -0.51 -2.80
C LEU A 449 -9.56 0.56 -3.74
N VAL A 450 -10.12 1.76 -3.80
CA VAL A 450 -9.53 2.90 -4.55
C VAL A 450 -8.18 3.30 -3.95
N ILE A 451 -8.07 3.41 -2.62
CA ILE A 451 -6.82 3.73 -1.90
C ILE A 451 -5.75 2.66 -2.17
N LEU A 452 -6.11 1.38 -2.24
CA LEU A 452 -5.21 0.27 -2.55
C LEU A 452 -4.70 0.33 -4.00
N ILE A 453 -5.61 0.50 -4.98
CA ILE A 453 -5.27 0.63 -6.42
C ILE A 453 -4.35 1.84 -6.65
N TYR A 454 -4.61 2.96 -5.97
CA TYR A 454 -3.76 4.15 -5.99
C TYR A 454 -2.33 3.89 -5.49
N HIS A 455 -2.17 3.12 -4.41
CA HIS A 455 -0.85 2.85 -3.83
C HIS A 455 -0.01 1.87 -4.65
N ILE A 456 -0.62 0.82 -5.24
CA ILE A 456 0.12 -0.15 -6.08
C ILE A 456 0.53 0.46 -7.44
N SER A 457 -0.38 1.18 -8.11
CA SER A 457 -0.11 1.85 -9.40
C SER A 457 0.78 3.10 -9.29
N GLY A 458 1.08 3.57 -8.07
CA GLY A 458 1.89 4.78 -7.86
C GLY A 458 1.22 6.09 -8.26
N ALA A 459 -0.11 6.09 -8.49
CA ALA A 459 -0.91 7.20 -9.04
C ALA A 459 -0.82 8.54 -8.27
N SER A 460 -0.15 8.55 -7.11
CA SER A 460 0.39 9.74 -6.45
C SER A 460 1.14 10.71 -7.37
N ALA A 461 1.68 10.25 -8.52
CA ALA A 461 2.31 11.12 -9.52
C ALA A 461 1.30 12.09 -10.19
N PHE A 462 0.06 11.63 -10.40
CA PHE A 462 -0.98 12.40 -11.09
C PHE A 462 -1.83 13.19 -10.07
N ILE A 463 -1.65 14.51 -10.06
CA ILE A 463 -2.23 15.42 -9.04
C ILE A 463 -3.76 15.27 -8.88
N PRO A 464 -4.58 15.18 -9.95
CA PRO A 464 -6.03 15.12 -9.79
C PRO A 464 -6.50 13.86 -9.04
N VAL A 465 -5.88 12.71 -9.31
CA VAL A 465 -6.16 11.45 -8.59
C VAL A 465 -5.64 11.51 -7.15
N TYR A 466 -4.45 12.08 -6.92
CA TYR A 466 -3.96 12.34 -5.57
C TYR A 466 -4.97 13.15 -4.74
N MET A 467 -5.50 14.25 -5.28
CA MET A 467 -6.47 15.11 -4.57
C MET A 467 -7.77 14.35 -4.21
N HIS A 468 -8.34 13.58 -5.15
CA HIS A 468 -9.51 12.76 -4.86
C HIS A 468 -9.24 11.71 -3.76
N VAL A 469 -8.08 11.04 -3.81
CA VAL A 469 -7.68 10.07 -2.77
C VAL A 469 -7.48 10.74 -1.40
N ARG A 470 -7.00 12.00 -1.35
CA ARG A 470 -6.96 12.80 -0.11
C ARG A 470 -8.36 13.04 0.46
N VAL A 471 -9.37 13.28 -0.37
CA VAL A 471 -10.78 13.37 0.09
C VAL A 471 -11.29 12.03 0.63
N LEU A 472 -10.88 10.89 0.08
CA LEU A 472 -11.26 9.57 0.63
C LEU A 472 -10.66 9.35 2.03
N VAL A 473 -9.43 9.80 2.28
CA VAL A 473 -8.81 9.76 3.62
C VAL A 473 -9.54 10.71 4.59
N ALA A 474 -9.91 11.91 4.15
CA ALA A 474 -10.74 12.82 4.93
C ALA A 474 -12.14 12.23 5.22
N ALA A 475 -12.75 11.51 4.27
CA ALA A 475 -14.03 10.82 4.44
C ALA A 475 -13.95 9.69 5.50
N TYR A 476 -12.85 8.95 5.56
CA TYR A 476 -12.58 7.98 6.62
C TYR A 476 -12.55 8.63 8.03
N LEU A 477 -11.94 9.81 8.15
CA LEU A 477 -11.93 10.57 9.39
C LEU A 477 -13.32 11.15 9.70
N PHE A 478 -14.04 11.70 8.72
CA PHE A 478 -15.43 12.14 8.86
C PHE A 478 -16.34 11.01 9.40
N GLN A 479 -16.24 9.79 8.84
CA GLN A 479 -16.97 8.63 9.33
C GLN A 479 -16.60 8.24 10.78
N THR A 480 -15.33 8.45 11.16
CA THR A 480 -14.85 8.22 12.53
C THR A 480 -15.50 9.22 13.49
N GLY A 481 -15.52 10.51 13.14
CA GLY A 481 -16.25 11.56 13.86
C GLY A 481 -17.74 11.26 14.00
N TYR A 482 -18.41 11.01 12.88
CA TYR A 482 -19.84 10.68 12.81
C TYR A 482 -20.20 9.45 13.66
N GLY A 483 -19.49 8.34 13.49
CA GLY A 483 -19.81 7.06 14.12
C GLY A 483 -19.57 7.08 15.64
N HIS A 484 -18.45 7.66 16.10
CA HIS A 484 -18.17 7.74 17.53
C HIS A 484 -19.02 8.79 18.25
N PHE A 485 -19.27 9.96 17.65
CA PHE A 485 -20.21 10.93 18.21
C PHE A 485 -21.62 10.33 18.37
N SER A 486 -22.14 9.69 17.31
CA SER A 486 -23.47 9.06 17.34
C SER A 486 -23.55 7.95 18.39
N PHE A 487 -22.49 7.15 18.56
CA PHE A 487 -22.41 6.12 19.61
C PHE A 487 -22.52 6.74 21.02
N PHE A 488 -21.68 7.73 21.35
CA PHE A 488 -21.68 8.35 22.69
C PHE A 488 -22.97 9.13 22.96
N TRP A 489 -23.51 9.85 21.97
CA TRP A 489 -24.73 10.64 22.09
C TRP A 489 -25.98 9.80 22.36
N LEU A 490 -26.13 8.67 21.63
CA LEU A 490 -27.30 7.80 21.71
C LEU A 490 -27.22 6.79 22.86
N LYS A 491 -26.04 6.18 23.10
CA LYS A 491 -25.89 5.10 24.10
C LYS A 491 -25.39 5.58 25.45
N GLY A 492 -24.64 6.69 25.52
CA GLY A 492 -24.07 7.19 26.78
C GLY A 492 -23.00 6.30 27.43
N ASP A 493 -22.50 5.27 26.71
CA ASP A 493 -21.48 4.35 27.21
C ASP A 493 -20.08 4.99 27.11
N PHE A 494 -19.62 5.54 28.23
CA PHE A 494 -18.27 6.05 28.42
C PHE A 494 -17.35 5.04 29.16
N GLY A 495 -17.71 3.74 29.18
CA GLY A 495 -16.97 2.73 29.94
C GLY A 495 -15.55 2.48 29.41
N LEU A 496 -14.56 2.41 30.30
CA LEU A 496 -13.15 2.15 29.96
C LEU A 496 -12.97 0.90 29.09
N TYR A 497 -13.73 -0.17 29.37
CA TYR A 497 -13.78 -1.38 28.55
C TYR A 497 -14.01 -1.09 27.06
N ARG A 498 -14.95 -0.20 26.74
CA ARG A 498 -15.30 0.15 25.35
C ARG A 498 -14.18 0.96 24.68
N VAL A 499 -13.55 1.87 25.42
CA VAL A 499 -12.39 2.66 24.95
C VAL A 499 -11.22 1.72 24.64
N CYS A 500 -10.87 0.83 25.57
CA CYS A 500 -9.81 -0.17 25.38
C CYS A 500 -10.12 -1.12 24.21
N GLN A 501 -11.38 -1.56 24.04
CA GLN A 501 -11.79 -2.42 22.92
C GLN A 501 -11.56 -1.76 21.55
N VAL A 502 -11.87 -0.46 21.42
CA VAL A 502 -11.62 0.30 20.18
C VAL A 502 -10.12 0.49 19.97
N LEU A 503 -9.39 0.93 21.00
CA LEU A 503 -7.93 1.15 20.91
C LEU A 503 -7.16 -0.13 20.57
N PHE A 504 -7.52 -1.28 21.16
CA PHE A 504 -6.87 -2.54 20.81
C PHE A 504 -7.15 -2.92 19.35
N ARG A 505 -8.41 -2.88 18.89
CA ARG A 505 -8.74 -3.25 17.51
C ARG A 505 -8.09 -2.33 16.46
N LEU A 506 -7.91 -1.04 16.76
CA LEU A 506 -7.20 -0.12 15.88
C LEU A 506 -5.69 -0.41 15.82
N ASN A 507 -5.05 -0.61 16.97
CA ASN A 507 -3.60 -0.52 17.09
C ASN A 507 -2.87 -1.88 17.15
N PHE A 508 -3.55 -2.98 17.51
CA PHE A 508 -2.93 -4.29 17.76
C PHE A 508 -2.05 -4.78 16.59
N LEU A 509 -2.58 -4.81 15.36
CA LEU A 509 -1.83 -5.26 14.20
C LEU A 509 -0.59 -4.40 13.93
N VAL A 510 -0.71 -3.07 14.07
CA VAL A 510 0.40 -2.14 13.85
C VAL A 510 1.48 -2.32 14.90
N ILE A 511 1.12 -2.47 16.18
CA ILE A 511 2.08 -2.71 17.27
C ILE A 511 2.85 -4.02 17.02
N VAL A 512 2.18 -5.10 16.64
CA VAL A 512 2.84 -6.37 16.30
C VAL A 512 3.79 -6.20 15.10
N LEU A 513 3.38 -5.43 14.07
CA LEU A 513 4.24 -5.16 12.91
C LEU A 513 5.45 -4.29 13.26
N CYS A 514 5.33 -3.28 14.13
CA CYS A 514 6.49 -2.51 14.61
C CYS A 514 7.54 -3.40 15.29
N LEU A 515 7.09 -4.36 16.11
CA LEU A 515 7.96 -5.33 16.81
C LEU A 515 8.66 -6.33 15.86
N VAL A 516 7.96 -6.78 14.81
CA VAL A 516 8.48 -7.75 13.83
C VAL A 516 9.35 -7.08 12.76
N MET A 517 8.95 -5.90 12.28
CA MET A 517 9.61 -5.22 11.16
C MET A 517 10.75 -4.32 11.59
N ASP A 518 10.81 -3.91 12.85
CA ASP A 518 11.70 -2.85 13.34
C ASP A 518 11.48 -1.55 12.54
N ARG A 519 10.28 -0.99 12.73
CA ARG A 519 9.81 0.26 12.09
C ARG A 519 9.02 1.10 13.11
N PRO A 520 9.21 2.43 13.15
CA PRO A 520 8.52 3.31 14.09
C PRO A 520 7.02 3.34 13.81
N TYR A 521 6.22 3.56 14.85
CA TYR A 521 4.75 3.53 14.80
C TYR A 521 4.16 4.51 13.77
N GLN A 522 4.78 5.69 13.61
CA GLN A 522 4.43 6.70 12.62
C GLN A 522 4.57 6.26 11.15
N PHE A 523 5.28 5.16 10.84
CA PHE A 523 5.34 4.61 9.47
C PHE A 523 3.95 4.22 8.93
N TYR A 524 3.06 3.76 9.81
CA TYR A 524 1.68 3.38 9.48
C TYR A 524 0.68 4.53 9.75
N TYR A 525 1.12 5.78 9.52
CA TYR A 525 0.56 7.08 9.96
C TYR A 525 -0.98 7.20 10.10
N PHE A 526 -1.76 6.51 9.26
CA PHE A 526 -3.22 6.51 9.32
C PHE A 526 -3.76 5.97 10.65
N VAL A 527 -3.11 4.95 11.23
CA VAL A 527 -3.54 4.34 12.50
C VAL A 527 -3.22 5.24 13.72
N PRO A 528 -2.00 5.81 13.87
CA PRO A 528 -1.75 6.90 14.81
C PRO A 528 -2.79 8.04 14.70
N LEU A 529 -3.11 8.46 13.48
CA LEU A 529 -4.05 9.56 13.22
C LEU A 529 -5.49 9.23 13.64
N VAL A 530 -6.03 8.07 13.26
CA VAL A 530 -7.38 7.63 13.67
C VAL A 530 -7.46 7.42 15.18
N THR A 531 -6.43 6.83 15.79
CA THR A 531 -6.36 6.62 17.25
C THR A 531 -6.29 7.94 18.01
N PHE A 532 -5.49 8.91 17.57
CA PHE A 532 -5.45 10.26 18.15
C PHE A 532 -6.83 10.90 18.10
N TRP A 533 -7.48 10.93 16.93
CA TRP A 533 -8.80 11.55 16.79
C TRP A 533 -9.90 10.83 17.59
N PHE A 534 -9.85 9.51 17.72
CA PHE A 534 -10.76 8.78 18.61
C PHE A 534 -10.63 9.22 20.08
N VAL A 535 -9.40 9.41 20.57
CA VAL A 535 -9.15 9.91 21.94
C VAL A 535 -9.67 11.34 22.10
N ILE A 536 -9.49 12.22 21.11
CA ILE A 536 -10.03 13.59 21.13
C ILE A 536 -11.58 13.57 21.14
N ILE A 537 -12.23 12.78 20.28
CA ILE A 537 -13.71 12.65 20.27
C ILE A 537 -14.22 12.16 21.63
N TYR A 538 -13.58 11.13 22.20
CA TYR A 538 -13.93 10.61 23.52
C TYR A 538 -13.78 11.69 24.60
N ALA A 539 -12.67 12.42 24.62
CA ALA A 539 -12.43 13.51 25.57
C ALA A 539 -13.49 14.62 25.46
N THR A 540 -13.78 15.12 24.25
CA THR A 540 -14.80 16.16 24.03
C THR A 540 -16.18 15.74 24.55
N MET A 541 -16.58 14.47 24.33
CA MET A 541 -17.87 13.96 24.78
C MET A 541 -17.90 13.67 26.29
N ALA A 542 -16.83 13.07 26.84
CA ALA A 542 -16.74 12.65 28.25
C ALA A 542 -16.46 13.80 29.23
N MET A 543 -15.80 14.89 28.79
CA MET A 543 -15.58 16.10 29.59
C MET A 543 -16.89 16.61 30.21
N TRP A 544 -16.83 17.10 31.45
CA TRP A 544 -18.00 17.66 32.12
C TRP A 544 -18.48 18.96 31.43
N PRO A 545 -19.79 19.21 31.31
CA PRO A 545 -20.89 18.29 31.59
C PRO A 545 -21.03 17.23 30.50
N GLN A 546 -21.36 16.00 30.91
CA GLN A 546 -21.77 14.96 29.96
C GLN A 546 -23.18 15.27 29.45
N ILE A 547 -23.32 15.31 28.12
CA ILE A 547 -24.56 15.64 27.42
C ILE A 547 -24.94 14.45 26.54
N LEU A 548 -26.04 13.79 26.91
CA LEU A 548 -26.63 12.65 26.21
C LEU A 548 -27.96 13.09 25.59
N GLN A 549 -28.44 12.38 24.56
CA GLN A 549 -29.72 12.66 23.91
C GLN A 549 -30.89 12.77 24.92
N LYS A 550 -30.94 11.88 25.92
CA LYS A 550 -31.96 11.91 27.00
C LYS A 550 -31.96 13.24 27.77
N LYS A 551 -30.78 13.76 28.11
CA LYS A 551 -30.62 15.03 28.85
C LYS A 551 -30.96 16.23 27.96
N ALA A 552 -30.54 16.17 26.69
CA ALA A 552 -30.81 17.23 25.72
C ALA A 552 -32.29 17.34 25.32
N ASN A 553 -33.04 16.24 25.35
CA ASN A 553 -34.48 16.27 25.15
C ASN A 553 -35.24 17.00 26.27
N GLY A 554 -34.69 17.09 27.48
CA GLY A 554 -35.33 17.77 28.61
C GLY A 554 -35.13 19.29 28.66
N SER A 555 -34.14 19.85 27.93
CA SER A 555 -33.98 21.31 27.79
C SER A 555 -33.09 21.66 26.59
N GLY A 556 -33.56 22.61 25.77
CA GLY A 556 -32.85 23.10 24.58
C GLY A 556 -31.46 23.69 24.88
N MET A 557 -31.23 24.16 26.11
CA MET A 557 -29.94 24.68 26.57
C MET A 557 -28.80 23.66 26.39
N TRP A 558 -29.08 22.36 26.50
CA TRP A 558 -28.09 21.29 26.31
C TRP A 558 -27.71 21.08 24.83
N HIS A 559 -28.57 21.44 23.87
CA HIS A 559 -28.20 21.47 22.46
C HIS A 559 -27.19 22.60 22.18
N ILE A 560 -27.38 23.77 22.81
CA ILE A 560 -26.39 24.87 22.79
C ILE A 560 -25.08 24.43 23.46
N GLY A 561 -25.15 23.70 24.58
CA GLY A 561 -23.97 23.15 25.26
C GLY A 561 -23.10 22.24 24.39
N ILE A 562 -23.69 21.47 23.45
CA ILE A 562 -22.93 20.72 22.45
C ILE A 562 -22.29 21.65 21.40
N LEU A 563 -23.02 22.65 20.90
CA LEU A 563 -22.46 23.62 19.94
C LEU A 563 -21.26 24.38 20.55
N VAL A 564 -21.33 24.74 21.83
CA VAL A 564 -20.19 25.33 22.57
C VAL A 564 -19.01 24.34 22.68
N LYS A 565 -19.25 23.06 22.96
CA LYS A 565 -18.19 22.02 22.94
C LYS A 565 -17.55 21.84 21.56
N LEU A 566 -18.34 21.84 20.49
CA LEU A 566 -17.84 21.73 19.11
C LEU A 566 -17.07 22.98 18.68
N LEU A 567 -17.51 24.18 19.10
CA LEU A 567 -16.80 25.43 18.88
C LEU A 567 -15.47 25.46 19.65
N GLY A 568 -15.44 25.01 20.91
CA GLY A 568 -14.21 24.87 21.69
C GLY A 568 -13.22 23.90 21.04
N LEU A 569 -13.70 22.77 20.49
CA LEU A 569 -12.86 21.84 19.72
C LEU A 569 -12.36 22.47 18.41
N LEU A 570 -13.17 23.29 17.72
CA LEU A 570 -12.75 24.01 16.52
C LEU A 570 -11.64 25.03 16.82
N LEU A 571 -11.80 25.83 17.89
CA LEU A 571 -10.79 26.78 18.35
C LEU A 571 -9.49 26.09 18.75
N PHE A 572 -9.57 24.94 19.45
CA PHE A 572 -8.43 24.10 19.77
C PHE A 572 -7.69 23.61 18.51
N ILE A 573 -8.41 23.11 17.50
CA ILE A 573 -7.80 22.67 16.24
C ILE A 573 -7.16 23.86 15.49
N CYS A 574 -7.82 25.02 15.44
CA CYS A 574 -7.25 26.21 14.82
C CYS A 574 -5.97 26.69 15.51
N PHE A 575 -5.92 26.64 16.84
CA PHE A 575 -4.73 27.00 17.64
C PHE A 575 -3.54 26.07 17.34
N PHE A 576 -3.75 24.75 17.39
CA PHE A 576 -2.73 23.74 17.02
C PHE A 576 -2.33 23.79 15.53
N ALA A 577 -3.23 24.24 14.66
CA ALA A 577 -2.95 24.39 13.22
C ALA A 577 -2.19 25.67 12.86
N TYR A 578 -2.25 26.70 13.71
CA TYR A 578 -1.50 27.95 13.56
C TYR A 578 -0.09 27.84 14.17
N SER A 579 0.03 27.29 15.38
CA SER A 579 1.32 27.19 16.08
C SER A 579 2.01 25.84 15.88
N GLN A 580 2.83 25.74 14.83
CA GLN A 580 3.70 24.58 14.57
C GLN A 580 4.63 24.31 15.76
N GLY A 581 5.27 25.34 16.33
CA GLY A 581 6.20 25.18 17.45
C GLY A 581 5.55 24.63 18.73
N LEU A 582 4.31 25.00 19.03
CA LEU A 582 3.58 24.39 20.16
C LEU A 582 3.22 22.93 19.89
N PHE A 583 2.82 22.59 18.65
CA PHE A 583 2.56 21.20 18.26
C PHE A 583 3.82 20.34 18.42
N GLU A 584 4.94 20.77 17.83
CA GLU A 584 6.20 20.04 17.87
C GLU A 584 6.74 19.91 19.30
N ASN A 585 6.67 20.97 20.13
CA ASN A 585 7.08 20.94 21.54
C ASN A 585 6.21 20.03 22.43
N ILE A 586 4.91 19.86 22.12
CA ILE A 586 4.03 18.95 22.88
C ILE A 586 4.32 17.49 22.53
N PHE A 587 4.55 17.18 21.24
CA PHE A 587 4.82 15.82 20.80
C PHE A 587 6.29 15.39 20.94
N SER A 588 7.24 16.30 21.14
CA SER A 588 8.67 15.98 21.36
C SER A 588 9.01 15.53 22.79
N VAL A 589 8.05 15.56 23.72
CA VAL A 589 8.26 15.10 25.09
C VAL A 589 8.37 13.57 25.14
N TRP A 590 9.49 13.04 25.64
CA TRP A 590 9.64 11.62 25.93
C TRP A 590 8.69 11.19 27.07
N PRO A 591 7.97 10.06 26.99
CA PRO A 591 8.09 8.98 25.99
C PRO A 591 7.16 9.12 24.78
N VAL A 592 6.33 10.17 24.69
CA VAL A 592 5.35 10.37 23.60
C VAL A 592 6.07 10.52 22.25
N SER A 593 7.24 11.17 22.24
CA SER A 593 8.03 11.42 21.03
C SER A 593 8.34 10.15 20.23
N LYS A 594 8.78 9.06 20.89
CA LYS A 594 9.09 7.76 20.26
C LYS A 594 7.88 7.07 19.59
N LEU A 595 6.64 7.55 19.80
CA LEU A 595 5.46 7.08 19.08
C LEU A 595 5.21 7.84 17.76
N PHE A 596 5.62 9.12 17.68
CA PHE A 596 5.32 10.02 16.56
C PHE A 596 6.54 10.48 15.75
N GLU A 597 7.76 10.21 16.25
CA GLU A 597 9.01 10.35 15.51
C GLU A 597 9.06 9.44 14.28
N LEU A 598 9.55 9.99 13.17
CA LEU A 598 10.02 9.23 12.01
C LEU A 598 11.43 9.75 11.65
N ASN A 599 12.42 8.86 11.70
CA ASN A 599 13.83 9.19 11.46
C ASN A 599 14.34 10.40 12.30
N GLY A 600 13.94 10.47 13.57
CA GLY A 600 14.29 11.57 14.48
C GLY A 600 13.53 12.89 14.27
N SER A 601 12.49 12.92 13.43
CA SER A 601 11.68 14.12 13.18
C SER A 601 10.19 13.90 13.40
N ILE A 602 9.52 14.91 13.95
CA ILE A 602 8.07 14.94 14.22
C ILE A 602 7.30 15.73 13.15
N HIS A 603 8.01 16.43 12.24
CA HIS A 603 7.41 17.24 11.18
C HIS A 603 6.43 16.43 10.28
N GLU A 604 6.72 15.16 10.01
CA GLU A 604 5.81 14.28 9.25
C GLU A 604 4.48 14.03 10.01
N TRP A 605 4.50 13.94 11.35
CA TRP A 605 3.27 13.83 12.15
C TRP A 605 2.45 15.11 12.08
N TRP A 606 3.08 16.29 12.25
CA TRP A 606 2.42 17.59 12.07
C TRP A 606 1.83 17.75 10.67
N PHE A 607 2.60 17.42 9.63
CA PHE A 607 2.16 17.49 8.23
C PHE A 607 0.93 16.61 7.97
N ARG A 608 0.94 15.35 8.41
CA ARG A 608 -0.21 14.43 8.26
C ARG A 608 -1.44 14.90 9.03
N TRP A 609 -1.26 15.43 10.23
CA TRP A 609 -2.34 15.97 11.05
C TRP A 609 -2.97 17.24 10.44
N LYS A 610 -2.13 18.17 9.97
CA LYS A 610 -2.52 19.48 9.40
C LYS A 610 -3.47 19.35 8.21
N LEU A 611 -3.28 18.33 7.36
CA LEU A 611 -4.00 18.19 6.09
C LEU A 611 -5.50 17.85 6.25
N ASP A 612 -5.88 16.98 7.20
CA ASP A 612 -7.27 16.51 7.34
C ASP A 612 -7.96 17.07 8.60
N ARG A 613 -7.36 18.06 9.26
CA ARG A 613 -7.70 18.57 10.60
C ARG A 613 -9.18 18.87 10.86
N PHE A 614 -9.94 19.33 9.87
CA PHE A 614 -11.35 19.70 10.05
C PHE A 614 -12.33 18.54 9.79
N ALA A 615 -11.90 17.43 9.17
CA ALA A 615 -12.79 16.34 8.76
C ALA A 615 -13.57 15.70 9.93
N ILE A 616 -12.93 15.61 11.11
CA ILE A 616 -13.55 15.08 12.33
C ILE A 616 -14.68 15.97 12.84
N ILE A 617 -14.47 17.28 12.90
CA ILE A 617 -15.52 18.23 13.34
C ILE A 617 -16.69 18.21 12.36
N HIS A 618 -16.42 18.19 11.04
CA HIS A 618 -17.49 18.04 10.04
C HIS A 618 -18.31 16.76 10.27
N GLY A 619 -17.67 15.63 10.61
CA GLY A 619 -18.36 14.38 10.95
C GLY A 619 -19.21 14.45 12.24
N MET A 620 -18.68 15.06 13.30
CA MET A 620 -19.40 15.26 14.57
C MET A 620 -20.58 16.23 14.41
N LEU A 621 -20.39 17.34 13.70
CA LEU A 621 -21.43 18.33 13.42
C LEU A 621 -22.53 17.74 12.52
N PHE A 622 -22.15 16.99 11.48
CA PHE A 622 -23.12 16.30 10.63
C PHE A 622 -23.95 15.27 11.41
N ALA A 623 -23.33 14.50 12.31
CA ALA A 623 -24.06 13.59 13.19
C ALA A 623 -25.06 14.33 14.09
N PHE A 624 -24.67 15.46 14.69
CA PHE A 624 -25.55 16.28 15.51
C PHE A 624 -26.73 16.85 14.71
N VAL A 625 -26.48 17.38 13.50
CA VAL A 625 -27.52 17.92 12.62
C VAL A 625 -28.46 16.83 12.11
N TYR A 626 -27.95 15.67 11.70
CA TYR A 626 -28.78 14.51 11.30
C TYR A 626 -29.72 14.07 12.43
N LEU A 627 -29.20 13.92 13.64
CA LEU A 627 -29.98 13.46 14.80
C LEU A 627 -30.98 14.51 15.29
N LEU A 628 -30.74 15.80 15.04
CA LEU A 628 -31.74 16.86 15.19
C LEU A 628 -32.85 16.78 14.14
N LEU A 629 -32.50 16.68 12.85
CA LEU A 629 -33.47 16.61 11.75
C LEU A 629 -34.36 15.35 11.85
N GLN A 630 -33.81 14.21 12.29
CA GLN A 630 -34.56 12.99 12.57
C GLN A 630 -35.52 13.17 13.76
N LYS A 631 -35.09 13.84 14.84
CA LYS A 631 -35.96 14.19 15.98
C LYS A 631 -37.12 15.11 15.55
N CYS A 632 -36.86 16.08 14.68
CA CYS A 632 -37.86 17.02 14.17
C CYS A 632 -38.78 16.43 13.07
N GLN A 633 -38.63 15.14 12.71
CA GLN A 633 -39.40 14.46 11.66
C GLN A 633 -39.33 15.16 10.28
N VAL A 634 -38.23 15.88 10.01
CA VAL A 634 -37.98 16.58 8.73
C VAL A 634 -37.45 15.61 7.65
N LEU A 635 -37.03 14.41 8.07
CA LEU A 635 -36.45 13.38 7.20
C LEU A 635 -37.47 12.28 6.90
N SER A 636 -37.86 12.15 5.63
CA SER A 636 -38.62 11.01 5.14
C SER A 636 -37.69 9.82 4.94
N GLU A 637 -37.57 8.94 5.94
CA GLU A 637 -36.78 7.71 5.89
C GLU A 637 -37.57 6.49 5.35
N GLY A 638 -38.67 6.71 4.62
CA GLY A 638 -39.46 5.66 3.97
C GLY A 638 -38.74 4.96 2.79
N ARG A 639 -39.25 3.80 2.38
CA ARG A 639 -38.65 3.00 1.29
C ARG A 639 -39.06 3.57 -0.07
N GLY A 640 -38.10 4.06 -0.84
CA GLY A 640 -38.33 4.69 -2.15
C GLY A 640 -38.58 6.20 -2.10
N GLU A 641 -39.02 6.75 -0.97
CA GLU A 641 -39.22 8.20 -0.75
C GLU A 641 -37.91 9.00 -0.82
N SER A 642 -37.98 10.26 -1.25
CA SER A 642 -36.86 11.20 -1.16
C SER A 642 -36.59 11.60 0.29
N LEU A 643 -35.31 11.82 0.64
CA LEU A 643 -34.88 12.16 2.01
C LEU A 643 -35.57 13.39 2.61
N PHE A 644 -35.95 14.35 1.76
CA PHE A 644 -36.69 15.56 2.08
C PHE A 644 -37.86 15.73 1.09
N SER A 645 -38.75 16.70 1.35
CA SER A 645 -39.74 17.17 0.38
C SER A 645 -39.12 17.42 -1.00
N THR A 646 -39.80 16.98 -2.07
CA THR A 646 -39.27 16.86 -3.45
C THR A 646 -38.60 18.13 -3.98
N ARG A 647 -39.14 19.32 -3.63
CA ARG A 647 -38.54 20.61 -4.02
C ARG A 647 -37.15 20.82 -3.39
N ILE A 648 -37.03 20.56 -2.09
CA ILE A 648 -35.77 20.69 -1.33
C ILE A 648 -34.79 19.59 -1.77
N SER A 649 -35.28 18.36 -1.92
CA SER A 649 -34.54 17.21 -2.46
C SER A 649 -33.84 17.56 -3.77
N ASN A 650 -34.57 18.10 -4.75
CA ASN A 650 -34.02 18.40 -6.08
C ASN A 650 -33.01 19.55 -6.06
N ILE A 651 -33.26 20.60 -5.27
CA ILE A 651 -32.32 21.72 -5.10
C ILE A 651 -31.01 21.26 -4.43
N LEU A 652 -31.10 20.50 -3.34
CA LEU A 652 -29.92 19.96 -2.65
C LEU A 652 -29.13 18.97 -3.53
N LEU A 653 -29.82 18.15 -4.33
CA LEU A 653 -29.19 17.24 -5.27
C LEU A 653 -28.43 18.00 -6.38
N LEU A 654 -29.04 19.03 -6.97
CA LEU A 654 -28.40 19.88 -7.98
C LEU A 654 -27.15 20.57 -7.42
N ILE A 655 -27.25 21.21 -6.25
CA ILE A 655 -26.12 21.85 -5.58
C ILE A 655 -25.00 20.83 -5.28
N SER A 656 -25.37 19.62 -4.84
CA SER A 656 -24.40 18.56 -4.57
C SER A 656 -23.67 18.09 -5.83
N VAL A 657 -24.38 17.89 -6.94
CA VAL A 657 -23.77 17.50 -8.23
C VAL A 657 -22.85 18.59 -8.77
N VAL A 658 -23.30 19.86 -8.76
CA VAL A 658 -22.48 21.01 -9.18
C VAL A 658 -21.24 21.14 -8.31
N SER A 659 -21.36 20.98 -6.98
CA SER A 659 -20.21 20.97 -6.07
C SER A 659 -19.24 19.81 -6.35
N PHE A 660 -19.77 18.61 -6.61
CA PHE A 660 -18.96 17.42 -6.86
C PHE A 660 -18.14 17.53 -8.15
N MET A 661 -18.76 18.09 -9.21
CA MET A 661 -18.09 18.41 -10.47
C MET A 661 -17.10 19.58 -10.31
N GLY A 662 -17.48 20.64 -9.59
CA GLY A 662 -16.61 21.80 -9.33
C GLY A 662 -15.31 21.43 -8.61
N TYR A 663 -15.37 20.55 -7.60
CA TYR A 663 -14.18 19.99 -6.96
C TYR A 663 -13.30 19.23 -7.97
N SER A 664 -13.92 18.41 -8.82
CA SER A 664 -13.21 17.59 -9.82
C SER A 664 -12.46 18.46 -10.85
N ILE A 665 -13.08 19.57 -11.27
CA ILE A 665 -12.48 20.58 -12.15
C ILE A 665 -11.32 21.28 -11.43
N TRP A 666 -11.53 21.78 -10.22
CA TRP A 666 -10.49 22.44 -9.41
C TRP A 666 -9.27 21.53 -9.19
N ALA A 667 -9.50 20.28 -8.81
CA ALA A 667 -8.45 19.27 -8.65
C ALA A 667 -7.70 18.95 -9.96
N SER A 668 -8.31 19.22 -11.12
CA SER A 668 -7.69 19.09 -12.45
C SER A 668 -6.89 20.33 -12.86
N SER A 669 -7.26 21.52 -12.37
CA SER A 669 -6.50 22.77 -12.57
C SER A 669 -5.32 22.95 -11.60
N CYS A 670 -5.19 22.10 -10.58
CA CYS A 670 -4.10 22.11 -9.59
C CYS A 670 -2.72 21.93 -10.22
N LYS A 671 -1.91 23.00 -10.25
CA LYS A 671 -0.52 22.97 -10.76
C LYS A 671 0.45 22.32 -9.79
N ASN A 672 0.35 22.65 -8.49
CA ASN A 672 1.30 22.22 -7.46
C ASN A 672 0.62 21.49 -6.30
N LYS A 673 1.31 20.47 -5.76
CA LYS A 673 0.81 19.72 -4.60
C LYS A 673 0.78 20.53 -3.31
N THR A 674 1.68 21.50 -3.13
CA THR A 674 1.75 22.37 -1.94
C THR A 674 0.49 23.23 -1.82
N GLU A 675 0.26 24.08 -2.81
CA GLU A 675 -0.91 24.95 -2.97
C GLU A 675 -2.24 24.20 -2.75
N CYS A 676 -2.44 23.07 -3.43
CA CYS A 676 -3.68 22.31 -3.30
C CYS A 676 -3.80 21.54 -1.97
N ASN A 677 -2.69 21.17 -1.33
CA ASN A 677 -2.70 20.64 0.05
C ASN A 677 -3.12 21.69 1.09
N GLU A 678 -2.88 22.99 0.84
CA GLU A 678 -3.27 24.07 1.76
C GLU A 678 -4.77 24.39 1.69
N MET A 679 -5.37 24.23 0.51
CA MET A 679 -6.81 24.42 0.29
C MET A 679 -7.67 23.19 0.65
N HIS A 680 -7.13 21.97 0.51
CA HIS A 680 -7.81 20.70 0.82
C HIS A 680 -8.52 20.64 2.19
N PRO A 681 -7.94 21.10 3.33
CA PRO A 681 -8.62 21.07 4.63
C PRO A 681 -9.97 21.77 4.64
N TYR A 682 -10.12 22.85 3.87
CA TYR A 682 -11.34 23.66 3.83
C TYR A 682 -12.38 23.09 2.85
N ILE A 683 -11.94 22.66 1.67
CA ILE A 683 -12.83 22.23 0.58
C ILE A 683 -13.33 20.78 0.78
N SER A 684 -12.51 19.90 1.38
CA SER A 684 -12.83 18.46 1.51
C SER A 684 -14.13 18.16 2.25
N GLY A 685 -14.50 18.96 3.26
CA GLY A 685 -15.76 18.80 3.99
C GLY A 685 -17.00 18.97 3.09
N LEU A 686 -16.96 19.90 2.15
CA LEU A 686 -18.03 20.13 1.18
C LEU A 686 -18.18 18.95 0.21
N GLN A 687 -17.07 18.40 -0.28
CA GLN A 687 -17.07 17.24 -1.18
C GLN A 687 -17.62 15.98 -0.51
N ILE A 688 -17.32 15.77 0.79
CA ILE A 688 -17.88 14.67 1.58
C ILE A 688 -19.40 14.83 1.76
N LEU A 689 -19.86 16.04 2.08
CA LEU A 689 -21.29 16.33 2.21
C LEU A 689 -22.05 16.12 0.89
N ALA A 690 -21.51 16.61 -0.23
CA ALA A 690 -22.07 16.42 -1.56
C ALA A 690 -22.22 14.93 -1.91
N PHE A 691 -21.20 14.10 -1.63
CA PHE A 691 -21.28 12.65 -1.81
C PHE A 691 -22.40 12.01 -0.97
N ILE A 692 -22.51 12.35 0.31
CA ILE A 692 -23.56 11.82 1.21
C ILE A 692 -24.94 12.16 0.67
N LEU A 693 -25.16 13.41 0.24
CA LEU A 693 -26.43 13.88 -0.31
C LEU A 693 -26.77 13.17 -1.63
N ILE A 694 -25.84 13.07 -2.59
CA ILE A 694 -26.04 12.33 -3.84
C ILE A 694 -26.41 10.86 -3.57
N ARG A 695 -25.75 10.21 -2.60
CA ARG A 695 -25.96 8.78 -2.26
C ARG A 695 -27.27 8.50 -1.52
N ASN A 696 -27.81 9.47 -0.77
CA ASN A 696 -28.94 9.27 0.17
C ASN A 696 -30.22 10.07 -0.15
N ILE A 697 -30.17 11.14 -0.95
CA ILE A 697 -31.38 11.89 -1.34
C ILE A 697 -32.35 11.00 -2.14
N PRO A 698 -31.92 10.23 -3.16
CA PRO A 698 -32.82 9.36 -3.92
C PRO A 698 -33.16 8.10 -3.11
N GLY A 699 -34.45 7.87 -2.85
CA GLY A 699 -34.92 6.74 -2.03
C GLY A 699 -34.58 5.36 -2.58
N TYR A 700 -34.47 5.22 -3.91
CA TYR A 700 -34.00 3.98 -4.54
C TYR A 700 -32.53 3.70 -4.18
N ALA A 701 -31.66 4.71 -4.27
CA ALA A 701 -30.25 4.59 -3.97
C ALA A 701 -30.05 4.28 -2.48
N ARG A 702 -30.74 4.99 -1.59
CA ARG A 702 -30.74 4.73 -0.14
C ARG A 702 -31.15 3.30 0.22
N SER A 703 -32.01 2.66 -0.59
CA SER A 703 -32.51 1.31 -0.36
C SER A 703 -31.59 0.19 -0.89
N LEU A 704 -30.50 0.51 -1.61
CA LEU A 704 -29.58 -0.45 -2.22
C LEU A 704 -28.16 -0.29 -1.67
N TYR A 705 -27.41 -1.40 -1.57
CA TYR A 705 -25.99 -1.40 -1.21
C TYR A 705 -25.25 -2.57 -1.85
N SER A 706 -23.98 -2.40 -2.21
CA SER A 706 -23.12 -3.49 -2.70
C SER A 706 -22.65 -4.37 -1.54
N SER A 707 -23.08 -5.63 -1.50
CA SER A 707 -22.65 -6.59 -0.47
C SER A 707 -21.18 -6.98 -0.61
N PHE A 708 -20.65 -6.94 -1.84
CA PHE A 708 -19.23 -7.06 -2.16
C PHE A 708 -18.39 -5.96 -1.49
N PHE A 709 -18.71 -4.68 -1.72
CA PHE A 709 -17.99 -3.59 -1.05
C PHE A 709 -18.21 -3.62 0.47
N ALA A 710 -19.42 -3.92 0.95
CA ALA A 710 -19.69 -4.03 2.39
C ALA A 710 -18.94 -5.20 3.07
N TRP A 711 -18.47 -6.20 2.33
CA TRP A 711 -17.55 -7.21 2.85
C TRP A 711 -16.13 -6.64 3.01
N PHE A 712 -15.59 -6.00 1.97
CA PHE A 712 -14.28 -5.32 2.04
C PHE A 712 -14.22 -4.24 3.13
N GLY A 713 -15.31 -3.51 3.38
CA GLY A 713 -15.39 -2.50 4.43
C GLY A 713 -15.23 -3.03 5.86
N LYS A 714 -15.54 -4.30 6.11
CA LYS A 714 -15.45 -4.93 7.45
C LYS A 714 -14.03 -5.33 7.83
N ILE A 715 -13.14 -5.42 6.83
CA ILE A 715 -11.71 -5.78 6.94
C ILE A 715 -10.80 -4.67 6.39
N SER A 716 -11.31 -3.44 6.25
CA SER A 716 -10.63 -2.36 5.52
C SER A 716 -9.35 -1.89 6.18
N LEU A 717 -9.29 -1.89 7.52
CA LEU A 717 -8.10 -1.55 8.30
C LEU A 717 -6.99 -2.58 8.08
N GLU A 718 -7.34 -3.86 8.18
CA GLU A 718 -6.43 -4.97 7.99
C GLU A 718 -5.86 -4.99 6.56
N LEU A 719 -6.70 -4.73 5.55
CA LEU A 719 -6.26 -4.53 4.16
C LEU A 719 -5.35 -3.31 3.99
N PHE A 720 -5.65 -2.17 4.61
CA PHE A 720 -4.81 -0.97 4.54
C PHE A 720 -3.41 -1.24 5.08
N ILE A 721 -3.29 -2.03 6.15
CA ILE A 721 -2.01 -2.33 6.79
C ILE A 721 -1.26 -3.44 6.03
N CYS A 722 -1.94 -4.50 5.59
CA CYS A 722 -1.29 -5.62 4.89
C CYS A 722 -0.70 -5.23 3.53
N GLN A 723 -1.18 -4.15 2.89
CA GLN A 723 -0.64 -3.71 1.60
C GLN A 723 0.87 -3.43 1.68
N TYR A 724 1.35 -2.93 2.83
CA TYR A 724 2.72 -2.49 3.05
C TYR A 724 3.77 -3.61 2.91
N HIS A 725 3.39 -4.88 3.06
CA HIS A 725 4.32 -6.02 3.04
C HIS A 725 3.91 -7.16 2.09
N ILE A 726 2.69 -7.17 1.52
CA ILE A 726 2.25 -8.20 0.54
C ILE A 726 2.25 -7.68 -0.90
N TRP A 727 1.87 -6.41 -1.10
CA TRP A 727 1.85 -5.78 -2.43
C TRP A 727 3.01 -4.80 -2.61
N LEU A 728 3.32 -4.05 -1.56
CA LEU A 728 4.39 -3.06 -1.56
C LEU A 728 5.66 -3.67 -0.96
N ALA A 729 6.80 -3.09 -1.36
CA ALA A 729 8.11 -3.41 -0.82
C ALA A 729 8.97 -2.14 -0.71
N ALA A 730 10.10 -2.22 0.00
CA ALA A 730 11.09 -1.14 0.13
C ALA A 730 10.44 0.19 0.57
N ASP A 731 9.88 0.22 1.79
CA ASP A 731 9.22 1.37 2.41
C ASP A 731 8.24 2.09 1.46
N THR A 732 7.33 1.30 0.87
CA THR A 732 6.28 1.70 -0.10
C THR A 732 6.76 2.17 -1.48
N LYS A 733 8.06 2.14 -1.80
CA LYS A 733 8.58 2.60 -3.11
C LYS A 733 8.43 1.55 -4.22
N GLY A 734 8.43 0.26 -3.85
CA GLY A 734 8.33 -0.86 -4.79
C GLY A 734 7.03 -1.64 -4.75
N ILE A 735 6.94 -2.57 -5.70
CA ILE A 735 5.95 -3.64 -5.79
C ILE A 735 6.66 -4.98 -5.54
N LEU A 736 6.03 -5.88 -4.81
CA LEU A 736 6.52 -7.23 -4.57
C LEU A 736 6.22 -8.14 -5.78
N VAL A 737 7.21 -8.91 -6.23
CA VAL A 737 7.10 -9.84 -7.35
C VAL A 737 7.26 -11.27 -6.84
N LEU A 738 6.10 -11.93 -6.70
CA LEU A 738 5.97 -13.35 -6.38
C LEU A 738 6.10 -14.24 -7.63
N ILE A 739 5.69 -13.75 -8.80
CA ILE A 739 5.86 -14.42 -10.09
C ILE A 739 6.61 -13.48 -11.05
N PRO A 740 7.88 -13.77 -11.41
CA PRO A 740 8.62 -12.98 -12.39
C PRO A 740 8.03 -13.16 -13.81
N GLY A 741 8.29 -12.19 -14.68
CA GLY A 741 7.90 -12.23 -16.10
C GLY A 741 6.43 -11.95 -16.42
N ASN A 742 5.47 -12.25 -15.53
CA ASN A 742 4.04 -12.05 -15.77
C ASN A 742 3.38 -11.13 -14.71
N PRO A 743 3.30 -9.81 -14.94
CA PRO A 743 2.72 -8.86 -14.00
C PRO A 743 1.25 -9.11 -13.67
N SER A 744 0.44 -9.52 -14.65
CA SER A 744 -1.00 -9.78 -14.46
C SER A 744 -1.24 -10.97 -13.53
N LEU A 745 -0.51 -12.07 -13.73
CA LEU A 745 -0.58 -13.25 -12.88
C LEU A 745 -0.03 -12.96 -11.47
N ASN A 746 1.04 -12.16 -11.37
CA ASN A 746 1.58 -11.69 -10.09
C ASN A 746 0.53 -10.90 -9.30
N ILE A 747 -0.18 -9.96 -9.94
CA ILE A 747 -1.24 -9.17 -9.29
C ILE A 747 -2.41 -10.07 -8.86
N ILE A 748 -2.86 -11.00 -9.71
CA ILE A 748 -3.98 -11.90 -9.38
C ILE A 748 -3.63 -12.78 -8.17
N LEU A 749 -2.48 -13.45 -8.18
CA LEU A 749 -2.08 -14.36 -7.10
C LEU A 749 -1.77 -13.61 -5.79
N SER A 750 -1.03 -12.49 -5.86
CA SER A 750 -0.77 -11.67 -4.67
C SER A 750 -2.04 -11.07 -4.09
N THR A 751 -3.04 -10.68 -4.92
CA THR A 751 -4.37 -10.24 -4.46
C THR A 751 -5.11 -11.34 -3.72
N PHE A 752 -5.14 -12.56 -4.26
CA PHE A 752 -5.78 -13.70 -3.62
C PHE A 752 -5.17 -14.01 -2.24
N ILE A 753 -3.83 -14.02 -2.14
CA ILE A 753 -3.10 -14.23 -0.88
C ILE A 753 -3.39 -13.08 0.10
N PHE A 754 -3.25 -11.82 -0.36
CA PHE A 754 -3.49 -10.59 0.42
C PHE A 754 -4.88 -10.57 1.07
N VAL A 755 -5.93 -10.86 0.30
CA VAL A 755 -7.32 -10.86 0.79
C VAL A 755 -7.55 -12.00 1.80
N CYS A 756 -7.02 -13.20 1.53
CA CYS A 756 -7.12 -14.33 2.48
C CYS A 756 -6.43 -14.03 3.83
N VAL A 757 -5.25 -13.40 3.78
CA VAL A 757 -4.46 -13.05 4.97
C VAL A 757 -5.11 -11.92 5.76
N ALA A 758 -5.55 -10.82 5.13
CA ALA A 758 -6.23 -9.73 5.80
C ALA A 758 -7.53 -10.19 6.51
N HIS A 759 -8.27 -11.11 5.91
CA HIS A 759 -9.43 -11.74 6.56
C HIS A 759 -9.03 -12.64 7.74
N GLU A 760 -7.91 -13.37 7.70
CA GLU A 760 -7.50 -14.18 8.85
C GLU A 760 -7.01 -13.32 10.02
N ILE A 761 -6.29 -12.22 9.73
CA ILE A 761 -5.87 -11.24 10.73
C ILE A 761 -7.07 -10.57 11.42
N SER A 762 -8.14 -10.25 10.69
CA SER A 762 -9.33 -9.64 11.30
C SER A 762 -10.02 -10.60 12.27
N LEU A 763 -10.06 -11.91 11.98
CA LEU A 763 -10.54 -12.92 12.93
C LEU A 763 -9.64 -13.00 14.17
N ILE A 764 -8.34 -13.21 13.97
CA ILE A 764 -7.32 -13.25 15.04
C ILE A 764 -7.42 -12.04 15.97
N THR A 765 -7.60 -10.84 15.40
CA THR A 765 -7.71 -9.58 16.15
C THR A 765 -8.99 -9.53 17.00
N ASN A 766 -10.12 -10.01 16.49
CA ASN A 766 -11.38 -10.04 17.26
C ASN A 766 -11.37 -11.15 18.34
N ASP A 767 -10.71 -12.29 18.09
CA ASP A 767 -10.54 -13.37 19.08
C ASP A 767 -9.61 -12.92 20.22
N LEU A 768 -8.43 -12.36 19.88
CA LEU A 768 -7.48 -11.87 20.87
C LEU A 768 -7.99 -10.65 21.63
N ALA A 769 -8.81 -9.77 21.03
CA ALA A 769 -9.46 -8.66 21.74
C ALA A 769 -10.36 -9.16 22.89
N GLN A 770 -11.13 -10.25 22.67
CA GLN A 770 -11.98 -10.85 23.71
C GLN A 770 -11.17 -11.49 24.84
N VAL A 771 -9.99 -12.05 24.52
CA VAL A 771 -9.10 -12.65 25.53
C VAL A 771 -8.34 -11.59 26.32
N ALA A 772 -7.81 -10.56 25.65
CA ALA A 772 -6.94 -9.54 26.25
C ALA A 772 -7.72 -8.57 27.15
N ILE A 773 -8.94 -8.20 26.76
CA ILE A 773 -9.74 -7.12 27.36
C ILE A 773 -10.91 -7.74 28.11
N PRO A 774 -10.79 -8.03 29.42
CA PRO A 774 -11.89 -8.59 30.19
C PRO A 774 -12.99 -7.54 30.39
N LYS A 775 -14.25 -8.00 30.50
CA LYS A 775 -15.39 -7.13 30.81
C LYS A 775 -15.35 -6.58 32.25
N ASP A 776 -14.68 -7.27 33.16
CA ASP A 776 -14.41 -6.78 34.51
C ASP A 776 -13.38 -5.64 34.48
N GLY A 777 -13.76 -4.48 35.03
CA GLY A 777 -12.90 -3.30 35.15
C GLY A 777 -11.68 -3.51 36.04
N ALA A 778 -11.76 -4.35 37.08
CA ALA A 778 -10.63 -4.60 37.98
C ALA A 778 -9.55 -5.47 37.30
N ALA A 779 -9.95 -6.56 36.64
CA ALA A 779 -9.06 -7.35 35.81
C ALA A 779 -8.52 -6.56 34.61
N LEU A 780 -9.33 -5.68 34.02
CA LEU A 780 -8.90 -4.81 32.91
C LEU A 780 -7.80 -3.83 33.39
N LEU A 781 -8.02 -3.12 34.49
CA LEU A 781 -7.05 -2.18 35.02
C LEU A 781 -5.72 -2.85 35.39
N LYS A 782 -5.77 -4.03 36.05
CA LYS A 782 -4.56 -4.83 36.36
C LYS A 782 -3.76 -5.20 35.10
N ARG A 783 -4.45 -5.57 34.00
CA ARG A 783 -3.81 -5.90 32.72
C ARG A 783 -3.26 -4.68 31.99
N LEU A 784 -3.96 -3.55 32.03
CA LEU A 784 -3.48 -2.29 31.46
C LEU A 784 -2.23 -1.78 32.19
N LEU A 785 -2.20 -1.88 33.52
CA LEU A 785 -1.01 -1.56 34.33
C LEU A 785 0.16 -2.50 33.99
N ALA A 786 -0.07 -3.82 33.93
CA ALA A 786 0.97 -4.78 33.53
C ALA A 786 1.52 -4.50 32.11
N ALA A 787 0.64 -4.18 31.15
CA ALA A 787 1.03 -3.81 29.80
C ALA A 787 1.82 -2.49 29.76
N GLY A 788 1.41 -1.49 30.54
CA GLY A 788 2.10 -0.19 30.65
C GLY A 788 3.48 -0.29 31.30
N VAL A 789 3.64 -1.13 32.33
CA VAL A 789 4.95 -1.43 32.93
C VAL A 789 5.85 -2.16 31.92
N PHE A 790 5.30 -3.11 31.16
CA PHE A 790 6.04 -3.83 30.12
C PHE A 790 6.50 -2.92 28.97
N THR A 791 5.63 -2.04 28.45
CA THR A 791 6.02 -1.09 27.39
C THR A 791 6.99 -0.02 27.90
N LEU A 792 6.84 0.46 29.14
CA LEU A 792 7.82 1.35 29.76
C LEU A 792 9.18 0.67 29.90
N GLY A 793 9.22 -0.61 30.32
CA GLY A 793 10.44 -1.41 30.37
C GLY A 793 11.13 -1.52 29.00
N LEU A 794 10.38 -1.83 27.93
CA LEU A 794 10.91 -1.87 26.56
C LEU A 794 11.46 -0.50 26.12
N LEU A 795 10.77 0.60 26.41
CA LEU A 795 11.21 1.96 26.08
C LEU A 795 12.47 2.38 26.84
N LEU A 796 12.62 1.95 28.10
CA LEU A 796 13.83 2.17 28.89
C LEU A 796 15.02 1.35 28.37
N MET A 797 14.81 0.08 27.99
CA MET A 797 15.84 -0.74 27.35
C MET A 797 16.27 -0.16 25.99
N SER A 798 15.31 0.33 25.18
CA SER A 798 15.60 1.03 23.92
C SER A 798 16.45 2.28 24.16
N LYS A 799 16.11 3.12 25.14
CA LYS A 799 16.90 4.31 25.50
C LYS A 799 18.32 3.95 25.96
N SER A 800 18.50 2.86 26.71
CA SER A 800 19.82 2.38 27.12
C SER A 800 20.66 1.85 25.96
N ALA A 801 20.03 1.26 24.93
CA ALA A 801 20.72 0.80 23.74
C ALA A 801 21.15 1.95 22.81
N GLU A 802 20.34 3.01 22.70
CA GLU A 802 20.72 4.24 21.98
C GLU A 802 21.89 4.96 22.65
N GLY A 803 21.93 5.02 24.00
CA GLY A 803 23.04 5.62 24.75
C GLY A 803 24.40 4.99 24.44
N ASN A 804 24.50 3.66 24.47
CA ASN A 804 25.75 2.94 24.21
C ASN A 804 26.25 3.03 22.76
N GLN A 805 25.49 3.62 21.83
CA GLN A 805 25.97 3.92 20.46
C GLN A 805 26.49 5.35 20.31
N GLY A 806 26.23 6.23 21.29
CA GLY A 806 26.69 7.63 21.28
C GLY A 806 28.14 7.83 21.77
N GLU A 807 28.70 6.88 22.51
CA GLU A 807 30.07 6.96 23.08
C GLU A 807 31.14 6.26 22.20
N GLY A 808 30.76 5.77 21.01
CA GLY A 808 31.61 4.97 20.14
C GLY A 808 31.76 5.51 18.72
N HIS A 809 31.70 6.83 18.53
CA HIS A 809 31.63 7.46 17.21
C HIS A 809 32.55 8.67 17.03
#